data_AF-A0A7R7IAU2-F1
#
_entry.id   AF-A0A7R7IAU2-F1
#
_cell.length_a   1.000
_cell.length_b   1.000
_cell.length_c   1.000
_cell.angle_alpha   90.00
_cell.angle_beta   90.00
_cell.angle_gamma   90.00
#
_symmetry.space_group_name_H-M   'P 1'
#
loop_
_entity.id
_entity.type
_entity.pdbx_description
1 polymer ?
#
loop_
_entity_poly.entity_id
_entity_poly.type
_entity_poly.pdbx_seq_one_letter_code
_entity_poly.pdbx_strand_id
1 'polypeptide(L)'
;MSFKELMKFLFPEYQVIESIKNDGVIKRKKNEDSSSPNKVLNRVQLNNNHDLSIQTSNKDNDTINNNQPETENSDIQQNIDIQQNTTTQQIADNSEEKNNDISTIFNEVKEDLKNNFIGQEKYFNSLCIAFKRPFITGYNDEKPRNVIIIQGHESSGKQSSICCIAKCLKERKIFTYRKVKLLDLSLYQTASEFELFLSDLYSALYSKSHVLIFENFHKCHSSIINVIQTLATTGNYKLKARYAETEYGLVETTGGLVEDTVSGLSSNNMYFVILSDREEKEIQNIFGLNFMKCVGDYLHMDSYTEDELKKLVEFDMNDLVYNGKENLSIEITYDNKVISYVVSRFKISTGIAGMTTFIDSEIYKPLAELKLNNNYEYMQTVGISIKDEKIVASIADETIQLDMVIPKIDSYGLEEIKNELEQVIGIQSVKKYISSLENNLQIQKLRESKGLKVSDISMHMIFTGNPGTGKTMIARMVAKYLKALGILSEGQLREVTRADMVGEYVGQTARITNDVIQSAIGGVLFIDEAYSLCRDKNDSYGLEAVDALVKGIEDNRDDLVVILAGYQEEMEEFLKVNSGLKSRFPNIICFEDYTADEMYDISQLTASSKGYKISEDCKEPLIKLFDQKQTKGKNDSGNGRLVRNVIESAILNQSKRLLNSNTDEMDVLNYEDFGFQNNSTYDLEDSLSKIIGLDTVKEYINSLNARLKIQNERKKLGLIVDSTQTLHMVFKGNPGTGKTMIARVIADVLYHIGVIKTNKLVETDRSGLVAGYVGQTAIKTREKILEALDGVLFIDEAYSLSQGGENDYGKEAIDTLVKLMDDNRDRIVVILAGYSDDMDSFLSINAGLKSRFPNIIEFEDYSAEQLVKISELLVESKGYELSLAAKDKLYDIFSQARQEARFGNGRYVRNLIERAINNQSVRLSKDTNLTKEELIAIEDTDIEKR
;
A
#
# COMPACT_ATOMS: atom_id res chain seq x y z
N MET A 1 -37.61 -26.24 -1.12
CA MET A 1 -36.89 -25.22 -0.33
C MET A 1 -37.79 -24.01 -0.24
N SER A 2 -37.92 -23.34 0.92
CA SER A 2 -38.78 -22.14 0.98
C SER A 2 -38.11 -20.96 0.26
N PHE A 3 -38.88 -20.08 -0.37
CA PHE A 3 -38.37 -18.91 -1.11
C PHE A 3 -37.41 -18.05 -0.26
N LYS A 4 -37.64 -18.00 1.06
CA LYS A 4 -36.81 -17.27 2.02
C LYS A 4 -35.44 -17.90 2.25
N GLU A 5 -35.32 -19.22 2.09
CA GLU A 5 -34.04 -19.94 2.20
C GLU A 5 -33.24 -19.89 0.90
N LEU A 6 -33.92 -19.75 -0.25
CA LEU A 6 -33.28 -19.57 -1.55
C LEU A 6 -32.64 -18.17 -1.66
N MET A 7 -33.36 -17.12 -1.22
CA MET A 7 -32.84 -15.75 -1.20
C MET A 7 -31.64 -15.57 -0.26
N LYS A 8 -31.57 -16.33 0.85
CA LYS A 8 -30.40 -16.34 1.76
C LYS A 8 -29.16 -16.99 1.15
N PHE A 9 -29.34 -17.85 0.16
CA PHE A 9 -28.26 -18.59 -0.47
C PHE A 9 -27.66 -17.80 -1.66
N LEU A 10 -28.49 -17.03 -2.37
CA LEU A 10 -28.08 -16.30 -3.57
C LEU A 10 -27.55 -14.88 -3.30
N PHE A 11 -27.98 -14.20 -2.23
CA PHE A 11 -27.57 -12.82 -1.91
C PHE A 11 -26.99 -12.71 -0.49
N PRO A 12 -25.65 -12.74 -0.31
CA PRO A 12 -24.98 -12.60 0.98
C PRO A 12 -25.32 -11.29 1.71
N GLU A 13 -25.64 -10.21 0.98
CA GLU A 13 -26.00 -8.91 1.54
C GLU A 13 -27.31 -8.96 2.33
N TYR A 14 -28.22 -9.89 1.99
CA TYR A 14 -29.46 -10.10 2.73
C TYR A 14 -29.20 -10.67 4.14
N GLN A 15 -28.10 -11.40 4.32
CA GLN A 15 -27.65 -11.87 5.64
C GLN A 15 -27.08 -10.73 6.49
N VAL A 16 -26.46 -9.73 5.86
CA VAL A 16 -25.90 -8.54 6.52
C VAL A 16 -27.02 -7.60 6.98
N ILE A 17 -28.05 -7.36 6.16
CA ILE A 17 -29.20 -6.53 6.53
C ILE A 17 -30.02 -7.19 7.67
N GLU A 18 -30.16 -8.51 7.67
CA GLU A 18 -30.87 -9.25 8.72
C GLU A 18 -30.05 -9.29 10.03
N SER A 19 -28.72 -9.39 9.97
CA SER A 19 -27.85 -9.25 11.15
C SER A 19 -27.82 -7.82 11.71
N ILE A 20 -27.85 -6.79 10.84
CA ILE A 20 -27.98 -5.39 11.28
C ILE A 20 -29.35 -5.14 11.95
N LYS A 21 -30.43 -5.77 11.47
CA LYS A 21 -31.76 -5.70 12.09
C LYS A 21 -31.88 -6.48 13.40
N ASN A 22 -31.15 -7.59 13.55
CA ASN A 22 -31.19 -8.45 14.75
C ASN A 22 -30.21 -7.99 15.84
N ASP A 23 -29.04 -7.47 15.47
CA ASP A 23 -27.92 -7.24 16.40
C ASP A 23 -27.49 -5.76 16.52
N GLY A 24 -28.00 -4.87 15.67
CA GLY A 24 -27.71 -3.42 15.69
C GLY A 24 -26.29 -3.04 15.23
N VAL A 25 -26.14 -1.84 14.67
CA VAL A 25 -24.85 -1.34 14.14
C VAL A 25 -24.00 -0.75 15.27
N ILE A 26 -22.99 -1.50 15.70
CA ILE A 26 -21.79 -1.07 16.45
C ILE A 26 -22.04 -0.50 17.86
N LYS A 27 -21.58 -1.23 18.88
CA LYS A 27 -21.24 -0.63 20.18
C LYS A 27 -19.73 -0.77 20.44
N ARG A 28 -19.02 0.35 20.29
CA ARG A 28 -17.66 0.61 20.81
C ARG A 28 -17.54 0.09 22.25
N LYS A 29 -16.50 -0.68 22.57
CA LYS A 29 -16.04 -0.85 23.96
C LYS A 29 -14.78 0.00 24.19
N LYS A 30 -14.95 1.00 25.05
CA LYS A 30 -13.90 1.75 25.73
C LYS A 30 -13.18 0.85 26.75
N ASN A 31 -11.91 1.17 26.96
CA ASN A 31 -11.02 0.74 28.04
C ASN A 31 -11.64 0.92 29.43
N GLU A 32 -11.28 0.04 30.38
CA GLU A 32 -10.87 0.39 31.75
C GLU A 32 -10.32 -0.86 32.50
N ASP A 33 -8.99 -0.85 32.66
CA ASP A 33 -8.13 -1.15 33.81
C ASP A 33 -8.24 -2.39 34.73
N SER A 34 -7.10 -3.09 34.78
CA SER A 34 -6.33 -3.59 35.94
C SER A 34 -6.97 -4.47 37.03
N SER A 35 -6.52 -5.75 37.11
CA SER A 35 -5.83 -6.34 38.28
C SER A 35 -5.83 -7.89 38.20
N SER A 36 -4.65 -8.51 38.30
CA SER A 36 -4.46 -9.91 38.75
C SER A 36 -4.66 -9.99 40.28
N PRO A 37 -4.85 -11.16 40.98
CA PRO A 37 -4.41 -12.55 40.67
C PRO A 37 -5.31 -13.75 41.17
N ASN A 38 -4.87 -14.98 40.82
CA ASN A 38 -4.92 -16.25 41.59
C ASN A 38 -6.22 -17.04 41.96
N LYS A 39 -6.16 -18.34 41.61
CA LYS A 39 -6.56 -19.59 42.32
C LYS A 39 -8.05 -19.95 42.57
N VAL A 40 -8.46 -21.00 41.85
CA VAL A 40 -9.05 -22.29 42.29
C VAL A 40 -9.53 -22.39 43.76
N LEU A 41 -10.81 -22.75 44.00
CA LEU A 41 -11.27 -24.04 44.58
C LEU A 41 -12.78 -24.06 44.97
N ASN A 42 -13.48 -25.10 44.47
CA ASN A 42 -14.32 -26.07 45.21
C ASN A 42 -15.66 -25.62 45.87
N ARG A 43 -16.71 -26.45 46.03
CA ARG A 43 -16.84 -27.92 46.20
C ARG A 43 -18.36 -28.25 46.08
N VAL A 44 -18.82 -29.47 45.78
CA VAL A 44 -19.12 -30.59 46.73
C VAL A 44 -19.76 -31.73 45.88
N GLN A 45 -19.08 -32.89 45.68
CA GLN A 45 -19.27 -34.23 46.32
C GLN A 45 -20.27 -35.18 45.59
N LEU A 46 -20.17 -36.51 45.53
CA LEU A 46 -19.37 -37.62 46.13
C LEU A 46 -19.20 -38.71 45.02
N ASN A 47 -18.38 -39.77 45.03
CA ASN A 47 -17.58 -40.50 46.03
C ASN A 47 -16.54 -41.34 45.25
N ASN A 48 -15.30 -41.44 45.75
CA ASN A 48 -14.30 -42.43 45.34
C ASN A 48 -14.03 -43.36 46.52
N ASN A 49 -13.69 -44.62 46.25
CA ASN A 49 -12.92 -45.47 47.15
C ASN A 49 -11.79 -46.12 46.34
N HIS A 50 -10.55 -45.74 46.62
CA HIS A 50 -9.44 -46.68 46.80
C HIS A 50 -8.24 -45.92 47.39
N ASP A 51 -8.06 -46.13 48.68
CA ASP A 51 -6.86 -45.90 49.50
C ASP A 51 -5.99 -47.17 49.41
N LEU A 52 -4.66 -47.25 49.58
CA LEU A 52 -3.67 -46.52 50.39
C LEU A 52 -2.27 -46.94 49.86
N SER A 53 -1.33 -46.00 49.69
CA SER A 53 -0.18 -45.69 50.57
C SER A 53 1.18 -46.31 50.21
N ILE A 54 2.16 -45.42 50.18
CA ILE A 54 3.61 -45.59 50.04
C ILE A 54 4.24 -46.08 51.35
N GLN A 55 5.30 -46.90 51.29
CA GLN A 55 6.42 -46.84 52.25
C GLN A 55 7.76 -47.33 51.66
N THR A 56 8.82 -46.88 52.32
CA THR A 56 10.22 -46.66 51.91
C THR A 56 11.21 -47.81 52.11
N SER A 57 12.33 -47.71 51.37
CA SER A 57 13.74 -47.92 51.77
C SER A 57 14.49 -49.26 51.58
N ASN A 58 15.60 -49.13 50.82
CA ASN A 58 16.98 -49.60 51.02
C ASN A 58 17.35 -51.10 51.06
N LYS A 59 18.23 -51.49 50.13
CA LYS A 59 19.62 -51.93 50.42
C LYS A 59 20.46 -52.14 49.15
N ASP A 60 21.74 -51.74 49.23
CA ASP A 60 22.83 -52.01 48.31
C ASP A 60 23.23 -53.50 48.25
N ASN A 61 23.76 -53.94 47.09
CA ASN A 61 25.09 -54.58 46.97
C ASN A 61 25.38 -55.05 45.51
N ASP A 62 26.37 -54.40 44.91
CA ASP A 62 27.62 -54.96 44.39
C ASP A 62 27.69 -56.04 43.26
N THR A 63 28.23 -55.55 42.13
CA THR A 63 29.38 -56.03 41.32
C THR A 63 29.35 -57.25 40.36
N ILE A 64 29.96 -56.98 39.17
CA ILE A 64 30.82 -57.82 38.29
C ILE A 64 30.24 -58.40 36.97
N ASN A 65 30.57 -57.66 35.89
CA ASN A 65 31.28 -58.04 34.64
C ASN A 65 30.86 -59.24 33.75
N ASN A 66 30.76 -58.87 32.47
CA ASN A 66 31.47 -59.39 31.29
C ASN A 66 30.84 -60.43 30.35
N ASN A 67 30.98 -60.06 29.07
CA ASN A 67 31.27 -60.87 27.87
C ASN A 67 30.13 -61.26 26.89
N GLN A 68 30.16 -60.57 25.74
CA GLN A 68 30.06 -61.15 24.37
C GLN A 68 31.06 -62.32 24.16
N PRO A 69 30.95 -63.21 23.14
CA PRO A 69 30.57 -62.88 21.75
C PRO A 69 29.79 -63.94 20.91
N GLU A 70 29.27 -63.45 19.78
CA GLU A 70 29.02 -64.03 18.43
C GLU A 70 28.92 -65.56 18.20
N THR A 71 27.88 -66.01 17.47
CA THR A 71 27.97 -66.57 16.09
C THR A 71 26.60 -67.02 15.51
N GLU A 72 26.41 -66.66 14.23
CA GLU A 72 25.75 -67.33 13.09
C GLU A 72 24.37 -68.05 13.16
N ASN A 73 23.46 -67.52 12.33
CA ASN A 73 22.57 -68.15 11.33
C ASN A 73 21.71 -69.41 11.59
N SER A 74 20.44 -69.21 11.19
CA SER A 74 19.47 -70.14 10.57
C SER A 74 18.97 -71.34 11.37
N ASP A 75 17.68 -71.32 11.73
CA ASP A 75 16.71 -72.20 11.09
C ASP A 75 15.24 -71.77 11.30
N ILE A 76 14.45 -72.14 10.31
CA ILE A 76 13.12 -71.67 9.93
C ILE A 76 12.01 -72.55 10.55
N GLN A 77 10.91 -71.90 10.97
CA GLN A 77 9.50 -72.36 11.06
C GLN A 77 9.17 -73.72 11.72
N GLN A 78 8.18 -73.74 12.62
CA GLN A 78 6.76 -74.04 12.30
C GLN A 78 5.94 -74.32 13.59
N ASN A 79 4.66 -73.93 13.53
CA ASN A 79 3.53 -74.45 14.30
C ASN A 79 3.44 -74.11 15.79
N ILE A 80 2.54 -73.18 16.12
CA ILE A 80 1.53 -73.49 17.14
C ILE A 80 0.16 -73.16 16.56
N ASP A 81 -0.51 -74.25 16.24
CA ASP A 81 -1.88 -74.37 15.77
C ASP A 81 -2.79 -74.63 16.98
N ILE A 82 -4.04 -74.13 16.89
CA ILE A 82 -5.26 -74.65 17.54
C ILE A 82 -5.44 -74.38 19.05
N GLN A 83 -6.09 -73.24 19.33
CA GLN A 83 -7.41 -73.23 20.01
C GLN A 83 -8.29 -72.15 19.34
N GLN A 84 -8.69 -72.41 18.10
CA GLN A 84 -9.86 -71.82 17.46
C GLN A 84 -10.99 -72.84 17.55
N ASN A 85 -12.09 -72.51 18.26
CA ASN A 85 -13.46 -72.91 17.94
C ASN A 85 -14.41 -72.51 19.08
N THR A 86 -14.91 -71.26 19.07
CA THR A 86 -16.29 -70.88 19.47
C THR A 86 -16.53 -69.38 19.28
N THR A 87 -16.29 -68.82 18.07
CA THR A 87 -16.84 -67.49 17.73
C THR A 87 -16.99 -67.23 16.23
N THR A 88 -17.09 -68.28 15.41
CA THR A 88 -17.10 -68.15 13.93
C THR A 88 -18.50 -68.22 13.31
N GLN A 89 -19.57 -68.19 14.10
CA GLN A 89 -20.95 -68.26 13.58
C GLN A 89 -21.88 -67.10 13.98
N GLN A 90 -21.38 -66.07 14.69
CA GLN A 90 -22.19 -64.88 15.04
C GLN A 90 -21.63 -63.55 14.50
N ILE A 91 -20.48 -63.57 13.81
CA ILE A 91 -19.87 -62.36 13.21
C ILE A 91 -20.22 -62.21 11.71
N ALA A 92 -20.62 -63.30 11.04
CA ALA A 92 -21.02 -63.24 9.62
C ALA A 92 -22.34 -62.47 9.44
N ASP A 93 -23.37 -62.77 10.24
CA ASP A 93 -24.72 -62.21 10.06
C ASP A 93 -24.81 -60.69 10.35
N ASN A 94 -24.01 -60.16 11.29
CA ASN A 94 -24.00 -58.72 11.61
C ASN A 94 -23.22 -57.85 10.60
N SER A 95 -22.37 -58.45 9.78
CA SER A 95 -21.63 -57.73 8.72
C SER A 95 -22.46 -57.55 7.45
N GLU A 96 -23.38 -58.47 7.16
CA GLU A 96 -24.29 -58.38 6.03
C GLU A 96 -25.41 -57.35 6.24
N GLU A 97 -25.96 -57.22 7.46
CA GLU A 97 -26.99 -56.21 7.77
C GLU A 97 -26.44 -54.76 7.69
N LYS A 98 -25.24 -54.49 8.24
CA LYS A 98 -24.58 -53.16 8.10
C LYS A 98 -24.21 -52.82 6.66
N ASN A 99 -23.78 -53.80 5.87
CA ASN A 99 -23.43 -53.60 4.46
C ASN A 99 -24.67 -53.36 3.57
N ASN A 100 -25.81 -53.94 3.92
CA ASN A 100 -27.09 -53.71 3.25
C ASN A 100 -27.66 -52.29 3.51
N ASP A 101 -27.49 -51.75 4.72
CA ASP A 101 -27.93 -50.40 5.11
C ASP A 101 -27.08 -49.29 4.44
N ILE A 102 -25.74 -49.47 4.40
CA ILE A 102 -24.84 -48.53 3.69
C ILE A 102 -25.10 -48.58 2.18
N SER A 103 -25.38 -49.76 1.63
CA SER A 103 -25.67 -49.90 0.20
C SER A 103 -26.97 -49.22 -0.23
N THR A 104 -28.00 -49.30 0.60
CA THR A 104 -29.28 -48.59 0.36
C THR A 104 -29.11 -47.08 0.47
N ILE A 105 -28.42 -46.60 1.51
CA ILE A 105 -28.08 -45.17 1.66
C ILE A 105 -27.35 -44.62 0.43
N PHE A 106 -26.30 -45.29 -0.06
CA PHE A 106 -25.54 -44.79 -1.21
C PHE A 106 -26.33 -44.89 -2.53
N ASN A 107 -27.32 -45.78 -2.64
CA ASN A 107 -28.25 -45.80 -3.76
C ASN A 107 -29.21 -44.61 -3.72
N GLU A 108 -29.67 -44.19 -2.55
CA GLU A 108 -30.48 -42.96 -2.43
C GLU A 108 -29.65 -41.71 -2.70
N VAL A 109 -28.41 -41.62 -2.20
CA VAL A 109 -27.48 -40.52 -2.50
C VAL A 109 -27.26 -40.40 -4.00
N LYS A 110 -27.17 -41.54 -4.69
CA LYS A 110 -27.02 -41.59 -6.15
C LYS A 110 -28.23 -41.00 -6.86
N GLU A 111 -29.45 -41.33 -6.43
CA GLU A 111 -30.68 -40.75 -7.00
C GLU A 111 -30.78 -39.25 -6.70
N ASP A 112 -30.38 -38.79 -5.51
CA ASP A 112 -30.30 -37.36 -5.21
C ASP A 112 -29.28 -36.63 -6.10
N LEU A 113 -28.11 -37.21 -6.34
CA LEU A 113 -27.11 -36.62 -7.22
C LEU A 113 -27.63 -36.52 -8.67
N LYS A 114 -28.32 -37.55 -9.17
CA LYS A 114 -28.98 -37.50 -10.48
C LYS A 114 -30.08 -36.44 -10.56
N ASN A 115 -30.82 -36.21 -9.48
CA ASN A 115 -31.87 -35.20 -9.44
C ASN A 115 -31.31 -33.77 -9.37
N ASN A 116 -30.09 -33.58 -8.85
CA ASN A 116 -29.45 -32.28 -8.70
C ASN A 116 -28.52 -31.90 -9.86
N PHE A 117 -28.18 -32.83 -10.75
CA PHE A 117 -27.25 -32.59 -11.86
C PHE A 117 -27.81 -33.11 -13.18
N ILE A 118 -27.61 -32.33 -14.25
CA ILE A 118 -28.03 -32.71 -15.60
C ILE A 118 -26.92 -33.53 -16.24
N GLY A 119 -27.21 -34.79 -16.58
CA GLY A 119 -26.28 -35.68 -17.28
C GLY A 119 -25.26 -36.39 -16.38
N GLN A 120 -24.16 -36.85 -16.98
CA GLN A 120 -22.99 -37.40 -16.24
C GLN A 120 -23.30 -38.63 -15.34
N GLU A 121 -24.27 -39.46 -15.71
CA GLU A 121 -24.68 -40.59 -14.87
C GLU A 121 -23.53 -41.55 -14.52
N LYS A 122 -22.66 -41.83 -15.51
CA LYS A 122 -21.49 -42.69 -15.30
C LYS A 122 -20.56 -42.11 -14.24
N TYR A 123 -20.34 -40.80 -14.26
CA TYR A 123 -19.51 -40.11 -13.28
C TYR A 123 -20.12 -40.18 -11.87
N PHE A 124 -21.40 -39.86 -11.69
CA PHE A 124 -22.04 -39.91 -10.36
C PHE A 124 -22.08 -41.33 -9.80
N ASN A 125 -22.25 -42.34 -10.64
CA ASN A 125 -22.14 -43.74 -10.24
C ASN A 125 -20.74 -44.03 -9.66
N SER A 126 -19.69 -43.61 -10.37
CA SER A 126 -18.31 -43.77 -9.92
C SER A 126 -18.00 -42.95 -8.66
N LEU A 127 -18.59 -41.76 -8.52
CA LEU A 127 -18.44 -40.90 -7.34
C LEU A 127 -19.05 -41.54 -6.09
N CYS A 128 -20.26 -42.09 -6.20
CA CYS A 128 -20.88 -42.85 -5.12
C CYS A 128 -20.03 -44.07 -4.74
N ILE A 129 -19.49 -44.81 -5.73
CA ILE A 129 -18.61 -45.96 -5.47
C ILE A 129 -17.35 -45.51 -4.72
N ALA A 130 -16.71 -44.42 -5.14
CA ALA A 130 -15.48 -43.93 -4.54
C ALA A 130 -15.66 -43.52 -3.06
N PHE A 131 -16.78 -42.89 -2.71
CA PHE A 131 -17.08 -42.54 -1.32
C PHE A 131 -17.57 -43.74 -0.50
N LYS A 132 -18.18 -44.75 -1.14
CA LYS A 132 -18.63 -45.99 -0.50
C LYS A 132 -17.49 -46.96 -0.20
N ARG A 133 -16.44 -46.98 -1.03
CA ARG A 133 -15.32 -47.94 -0.97
C ARG A 133 -14.77 -48.18 0.44
N PRO A 134 -14.45 -47.15 1.26
CA PRO A 134 -13.85 -47.35 2.57
C PRO A 134 -14.75 -48.13 3.56
N PHE A 135 -16.06 -48.03 3.39
CA PHE A 135 -17.03 -48.74 4.22
C PHE A 135 -17.14 -50.23 3.88
N ILE A 136 -16.74 -50.63 2.66
CA ILE A 136 -16.78 -52.03 2.20
C ILE A 136 -15.41 -52.70 2.35
N THR A 137 -14.34 -52.03 1.94
CA THR A 137 -12.98 -52.61 1.94
C THR A 137 -12.29 -52.52 3.30
N GLY A 138 -12.87 -51.78 4.25
CA GLY A 138 -12.19 -51.31 5.45
C GLY A 138 -11.21 -50.18 5.12
N TYR A 139 -10.88 -49.39 6.14
CA TYR A 139 -9.86 -48.34 6.06
C TYR A 139 -8.96 -48.35 7.30
N ASN A 140 -7.72 -47.89 7.15
CA ASN A 140 -6.79 -47.71 8.25
C ASN A 140 -7.00 -46.31 8.83
N ASP A 141 -7.13 -46.20 10.15
CA ASP A 141 -7.31 -44.92 10.86
C ASP A 141 -6.10 -43.97 10.79
N GLU A 142 -4.99 -44.40 10.18
CA GLU A 142 -3.81 -43.56 9.94
C GLU A 142 -3.75 -42.94 8.54
N LYS A 143 -4.44 -43.52 7.55
CA LYS A 143 -4.35 -43.12 6.13
C LYS A 143 -5.62 -42.40 5.66
N PRO A 144 -5.56 -41.63 4.55
CA PRO A 144 -6.79 -41.11 3.96
C PRO A 144 -7.78 -42.25 3.68
N ARG A 145 -9.07 -42.03 3.96
CA ARG A 145 -10.12 -43.04 3.73
C ARG A 145 -10.13 -43.51 2.30
N ASN A 146 -9.96 -42.57 1.37
CA ASN A 146 -9.73 -42.82 -0.03
C ASN A 146 -8.97 -41.64 -0.64
N VAL A 147 -8.16 -41.93 -1.66
CA VAL A 147 -7.53 -40.92 -2.52
C VAL A 147 -8.23 -41.01 -3.87
N ILE A 148 -8.96 -39.94 -4.21
CA ILE A 148 -9.83 -39.87 -5.38
C ILE A 148 -9.26 -38.84 -6.34
N ILE A 149 -9.05 -39.21 -7.61
CA ILE A 149 -8.71 -38.24 -8.67
C ILE A 149 -9.95 -38.00 -9.51
N ILE A 150 -10.28 -36.73 -9.75
CA ILE A 150 -11.38 -36.34 -10.65
C ILE A 150 -10.82 -35.49 -11.78
N GLN A 151 -10.85 -36.05 -12.99
CA GLN A 151 -10.46 -35.42 -14.22
C GLN A 151 -11.69 -34.81 -14.92
N GLY A 152 -11.55 -33.61 -15.47
CA GLY A 152 -12.56 -32.97 -16.31
C GLY A 152 -12.15 -31.54 -16.67
N HIS A 153 -12.77 -30.97 -17.70
CA HIS A 153 -12.50 -29.58 -18.13
C HIS A 153 -12.86 -28.55 -17.04
N GLU A 154 -12.38 -27.32 -17.17
CA GLU A 154 -12.78 -26.22 -16.29
C GLU A 154 -14.31 -26.03 -16.32
N SER A 155 -14.88 -25.71 -15.16
CA SER A 155 -16.33 -25.53 -15.00
C SER A 155 -17.20 -26.75 -15.37
N SER A 156 -16.65 -27.97 -15.36
CA SER A 156 -17.41 -29.23 -15.48
C SER A 156 -18.23 -29.60 -14.22
N GLY A 157 -18.17 -28.79 -13.16
CA GLY A 157 -18.92 -29.05 -11.92
C GLY A 157 -18.22 -29.98 -10.92
N LYS A 158 -16.92 -30.27 -11.10
CA LYS A 158 -16.11 -31.14 -10.21
C LYS A 158 -16.17 -30.78 -8.73
N GLN A 159 -16.05 -29.49 -8.39
CA GLN A 159 -16.11 -29.04 -7.00
C GLN A 159 -17.56 -29.13 -6.47
N SER A 160 -18.53 -28.71 -7.29
CA SER A 160 -19.95 -28.74 -6.95
C SER A 160 -20.46 -30.16 -6.67
N SER A 161 -20.00 -31.16 -7.42
CA SER A 161 -20.36 -32.56 -7.22
C SER A 161 -19.84 -33.10 -5.88
N ILE A 162 -18.61 -32.75 -5.49
CA ILE A 162 -18.03 -33.13 -4.18
C ILE A 162 -18.77 -32.46 -3.03
N CYS A 163 -19.08 -31.17 -3.16
CA CYS A 163 -19.88 -30.45 -2.17
C CYS A 163 -21.28 -31.06 -2.02
N CYS A 164 -21.89 -31.48 -3.13
CA CYS A 164 -23.22 -32.08 -3.13
C CYS A 164 -23.22 -33.48 -2.49
N ILE A 165 -22.26 -34.36 -2.81
CA ILE A 165 -22.18 -35.67 -2.17
C ILE A 165 -21.86 -35.55 -0.67
N ALA A 166 -20.99 -34.63 -0.26
CA ALA A 166 -20.71 -34.37 1.16
C ALA A 166 -21.96 -33.91 1.93
N LYS A 167 -22.80 -33.07 1.30
CA LYS A 167 -24.10 -32.66 1.84
C LYS A 167 -25.05 -33.86 1.98
N CYS A 168 -25.20 -34.67 0.93
CA CYS A 168 -26.08 -35.85 0.93
C CYS A 168 -25.66 -36.88 1.99
N LEU A 169 -24.35 -37.07 2.19
CA LEU A 169 -23.80 -37.95 3.22
C LEU A 169 -23.97 -37.39 4.64
N LYS A 170 -23.97 -36.07 4.80
CA LYS A 170 -24.26 -35.43 6.09
C LYS A 170 -25.73 -35.57 6.48
N GLU A 171 -26.64 -35.35 5.54
CA GLU A 171 -28.09 -35.49 5.75
C GLU A 171 -28.46 -36.91 6.20
N ARG A 172 -27.74 -37.91 5.69
CA ARG A 172 -27.87 -39.32 6.06
C ARG A 172 -26.98 -39.76 7.23
N LYS A 173 -26.39 -38.80 7.95
CA LYS A 173 -25.55 -39.01 9.16
C LYS A 173 -24.30 -39.87 8.95
N ILE A 174 -23.86 -40.10 7.71
CA ILE A 174 -22.57 -40.74 7.41
C ILE A 174 -21.42 -39.78 7.70
N PHE A 175 -21.57 -38.51 7.33
CA PHE A 175 -20.61 -37.46 7.69
C PHE A 175 -21.05 -36.67 8.93
N THR A 176 -20.08 -36.24 9.74
CA THR A 176 -20.33 -35.32 10.86
C THR A 176 -20.44 -33.87 10.39
N TYR A 177 -19.81 -33.52 9.27
CA TYR A 177 -19.72 -32.16 8.77
C TYR A 177 -20.15 -32.08 7.31
N ARG A 178 -20.85 -31.00 6.93
CA ARG A 178 -21.22 -30.69 5.54
C ARG A 178 -20.07 -30.02 4.77
N LYS A 179 -19.23 -29.26 5.47
CA LYS A 179 -18.17 -28.46 4.84
C LYS A 179 -17.12 -29.39 4.22
N VAL A 180 -16.65 -28.97 3.04
CA VAL A 180 -15.50 -29.53 2.34
C VAL A 180 -14.39 -28.50 2.40
N LYS A 181 -13.13 -28.92 2.59
CA LYS A 181 -11.98 -28.02 2.54
C LYS A 181 -11.34 -28.06 1.16
N LEU A 182 -11.00 -26.88 0.66
CA LEU A 182 -10.30 -26.69 -0.61
C LEU A 182 -8.93 -26.08 -0.31
N LEU A 183 -7.90 -26.64 -0.95
CA LEU A 183 -6.55 -26.11 -0.94
C LEU A 183 -6.13 -25.91 -2.41
N ASP A 184 -6.06 -24.65 -2.83
CA ASP A 184 -5.53 -24.29 -4.14
C ASP A 184 -4.01 -24.30 -4.08
N LEU A 185 -3.39 -25.28 -4.75
CA LEU A 185 -1.93 -25.45 -4.70
C LEU A 185 -1.19 -24.44 -5.57
N SER A 186 -1.89 -23.69 -6.45
CA SER A 186 -1.28 -22.62 -7.23
C SER A 186 -0.75 -21.46 -6.37
N LEU A 187 -1.17 -21.38 -5.11
CA LEU A 187 -0.71 -20.42 -4.11
C LEU A 187 0.69 -20.73 -3.56
N TYR A 188 1.26 -21.90 -3.85
CA TYR A 188 2.52 -22.37 -3.28
C TYR A 188 3.48 -22.86 -4.39
N GLN A 189 3.96 -21.94 -5.22
CA GLN A 189 4.79 -22.23 -6.39
C GLN A 189 6.29 -22.27 -6.07
N THR A 190 6.72 -21.68 -4.94
CA THR A 190 8.13 -21.55 -4.57
C THR A 190 8.49 -22.31 -3.29
N ALA A 191 9.78 -22.56 -3.06
CA ALA A 191 10.26 -23.25 -1.86
C ALA A 191 10.07 -22.42 -0.58
N SER A 192 10.06 -21.09 -0.67
CA SER A 192 9.82 -20.16 0.45
C SER A 192 8.37 -20.18 0.95
N GLU A 193 7.42 -20.55 0.09
CA GLU A 193 5.99 -20.69 0.46
C GLU A 193 5.68 -22.03 1.15
N PHE A 194 6.68 -22.88 1.39
CA PHE A 194 6.50 -24.20 2.00
C PHE A 194 5.96 -24.13 3.42
N GLU A 195 6.38 -23.15 4.23
CA GLU A 195 5.88 -22.97 5.60
C GLU A 195 4.41 -22.51 5.61
N LEU A 196 4.04 -21.61 4.69
CA LEU A 196 2.66 -21.19 4.51
C LEU A 196 1.77 -22.38 4.12
N PHE A 197 2.23 -23.18 3.16
CA PHE A 197 1.55 -24.42 2.78
C PHE A 197 1.36 -25.37 3.97
N LEU A 198 2.38 -25.57 4.82
CA LEU A 198 2.26 -26.43 5.99
C LEU A 198 1.23 -25.91 7.00
N SER A 199 1.16 -24.60 7.19
CA SER A 199 0.17 -23.96 8.04
C SER A 199 -1.27 -24.13 7.51
N ASP A 200 -1.47 -23.85 6.22
CA ASP A 200 -2.79 -23.99 5.57
C ASP A 200 -3.22 -25.45 5.47
N LEU A 201 -2.28 -26.35 5.18
CA LEU A 201 -2.51 -27.79 5.19
C LEU A 201 -2.86 -28.28 6.59
N TYR A 202 -2.17 -27.84 7.65
CA TYR A 202 -2.52 -28.19 9.03
C TYR A 202 -3.93 -27.71 9.37
N SER A 203 -4.25 -26.44 9.09
CA SER A 203 -5.59 -25.89 9.28
C SER A 203 -6.65 -26.70 8.54
N ALA A 204 -6.36 -27.16 7.32
CA ALA A 204 -7.27 -27.99 6.54
C ALA A 204 -7.44 -29.40 7.12
N LEU A 205 -6.33 -30.08 7.46
CA LEU A 205 -6.30 -31.45 8.00
C LEU A 205 -7.00 -31.58 9.36
N TYR A 206 -6.88 -30.57 10.23
CA TYR A 206 -7.47 -30.57 11.57
C TYR A 206 -8.79 -29.78 11.65
N SER A 207 -9.36 -29.40 10.50
CA SER A 207 -10.65 -28.72 10.45
C SER A 207 -11.85 -29.63 10.69
N LYS A 208 -13.02 -29.02 10.91
CA LYS A 208 -14.33 -29.71 10.93
C LYS A 208 -14.80 -30.08 9.52
N SER A 209 -14.06 -30.95 8.84
CA SER A 209 -14.35 -31.48 7.49
C SER A 209 -14.01 -32.98 7.42
N HIS A 210 -14.66 -33.73 6.52
CA HIS A 210 -14.28 -35.10 6.17
C HIS A 210 -13.56 -35.20 4.82
N VAL A 211 -13.54 -34.11 4.04
CA VAL A 211 -13.03 -34.09 2.67
C VAL A 211 -12.08 -32.91 2.50
N LEU A 212 -10.91 -33.18 1.93
CA LEU A 212 -9.92 -32.19 1.52
C LEU A 212 -9.67 -32.31 0.01
N ILE A 213 -9.92 -31.21 -0.69
CA ILE A 213 -9.73 -31.06 -2.12
C ILE A 213 -8.40 -30.36 -2.38
N PHE A 214 -7.61 -30.89 -3.29
CA PHE A 214 -6.41 -30.28 -3.85
C PHE A 214 -6.65 -29.89 -5.30
N GLU A 215 -6.48 -28.60 -5.62
CA GLU A 215 -6.57 -28.06 -6.98
C GLU A 215 -5.21 -27.55 -7.46
N ASN A 216 -5.04 -27.44 -8.78
CA ASN A 216 -3.88 -26.81 -9.41
C ASN A 216 -2.50 -27.35 -8.98
N PHE A 217 -2.40 -28.64 -8.65
CA PHE A 217 -1.13 -29.28 -8.23
C PHE A 217 0.01 -29.13 -9.25
N HIS A 218 -0.30 -28.95 -10.54
CA HIS A 218 0.73 -28.75 -11.57
C HIS A 218 1.41 -27.37 -11.50
N LYS A 219 0.84 -26.42 -10.74
CA LYS A 219 1.37 -25.06 -10.56
C LYS A 219 2.20 -24.93 -9.27
N CYS A 220 2.27 -25.95 -8.42
CA CYS A 220 2.93 -25.85 -7.12
C CYS A 220 4.38 -26.35 -7.12
N HIS A 221 5.15 -25.96 -6.11
CA HIS A 221 6.53 -26.43 -5.95
C HIS A 221 6.59 -27.94 -5.67
N SER A 222 7.65 -28.61 -6.13
CA SER A 222 7.82 -30.07 -5.99
C SER A 222 7.90 -30.56 -4.54
N SER A 223 8.34 -29.72 -3.60
CA SER A 223 8.35 -30.05 -2.17
C SER A 223 6.96 -30.30 -1.59
N ILE A 224 5.93 -29.63 -2.11
CA ILE A 224 4.53 -29.76 -1.68
C ILE A 224 3.93 -31.06 -2.18
N ILE A 225 4.20 -31.39 -3.45
CA ILE A 225 3.85 -32.69 -4.04
C ILE A 225 4.38 -33.83 -3.18
N ASN A 226 5.62 -33.73 -2.70
CA ASN A 226 6.21 -34.73 -1.81
C ASN A 226 5.44 -34.87 -0.47
N VAL A 227 4.94 -33.77 0.11
CA VAL A 227 4.15 -33.82 1.36
C VAL A 227 2.82 -34.53 1.12
N ILE A 228 2.09 -34.13 0.07
CA ILE A 228 0.79 -34.72 -0.29
C ILE A 228 0.97 -36.20 -0.63
N GLN A 229 2.00 -36.55 -1.40
CA GLN A 229 2.33 -37.92 -1.73
C GLN A 229 2.64 -38.74 -0.48
N THR A 230 3.41 -38.19 0.45
CA THR A 230 3.74 -38.88 1.71
C THR A 230 2.48 -39.10 2.54
N LEU A 231 1.67 -38.05 2.76
CA LEU A 231 0.40 -38.18 3.50
C LEU A 231 -0.56 -39.17 2.86
N ALA A 232 -0.63 -39.21 1.52
CA ALA A 232 -1.47 -40.17 0.80
C ALA A 232 -0.97 -41.62 0.94
N THR A 233 0.35 -41.84 0.97
CA THR A 233 0.94 -43.18 0.97
C THR A 233 1.15 -43.75 2.37
N THR A 234 1.65 -42.95 3.31
CA THR A 234 2.01 -43.35 4.68
C THR A 234 0.99 -42.91 5.72
N GLY A 235 0.14 -41.91 5.42
CA GLY A 235 -0.84 -41.35 6.35
C GLY A 235 -0.28 -40.27 7.30
N ASN A 236 1.04 -40.24 7.49
CA ASN A 236 1.72 -39.30 8.38
C ASN A 236 2.95 -38.69 7.70
N TYR A 237 3.15 -37.38 7.86
CA TYR A 237 4.31 -36.64 7.38
C TYR A 237 5.10 -36.07 8.56
N LYS A 238 6.39 -36.40 8.64
CA LYS A 238 7.27 -35.90 9.71
C LYS A 238 7.84 -34.53 9.32
N LEU A 239 7.63 -33.53 10.17
CA LEU A 239 8.14 -32.18 9.96
C LEU A 239 9.65 -32.14 10.24
N LYS A 240 10.39 -31.34 9.47
CA LYS A 240 11.86 -31.21 9.62
C LYS A 240 12.26 -30.35 10.82
N ALA A 241 11.38 -29.44 11.22
CA ALA A 241 11.53 -28.55 12.37
C ALA A 241 10.38 -28.73 13.36
N ARG A 242 10.49 -28.10 14.54
CA ARG A 242 9.41 -28.04 15.53
C ARG A 242 8.59 -26.79 15.28
N TYR A 243 7.28 -26.94 15.17
CA TYR A 243 6.34 -25.83 14.98
C TYR A 243 5.49 -25.64 16.22
N ALA A 244 5.21 -24.40 16.61
CA ALA A 244 4.20 -24.10 17.63
C ALA A 244 2.89 -23.69 16.95
N GLU A 245 1.77 -24.13 17.52
CA GLU A 245 0.44 -23.68 17.12
C GLU A 245 0.18 -22.27 17.69
N THR A 246 -0.20 -21.33 16.84
CA THR A 246 -0.60 -19.97 17.22
C THR A 246 -1.99 -19.65 16.67
N GLU A 247 -2.63 -18.57 17.14
CA GLU A 247 -3.91 -18.09 16.58
C GLU A 247 -3.84 -17.79 15.06
N TYR A 248 -2.63 -17.61 14.51
CA TYR A 248 -2.38 -17.29 13.11
C TYR A 248 -1.81 -18.48 12.29
N GLY A 249 -1.73 -19.68 12.87
CA GLY A 249 -1.23 -20.89 12.20
C GLY A 249 0.07 -21.46 12.82
N LEU A 250 0.75 -22.33 12.07
CA LEU A 250 2.00 -22.96 12.51
C LEU A 250 3.20 -22.04 12.30
N VAL A 251 3.99 -21.81 13.36
CA VAL A 251 5.23 -21.00 13.30
C VAL A 251 6.43 -21.86 13.73
N GLU A 252 7.52 -21.82 12.96
CA GLU A 252 8.73 -22.56 13.30
C GLU A 252 9.37 -22.01 14.60
N THR A 253 9.66 -22.89 15.55
CA THR A 253 10.28 -22.52 16.82
C THR A 253 11.80 -22.73 16.80
N THR A 254 12.56 -21.65 16.90
CA THR A 254 14.02 -21.71 17.06
C THR A 254 14.40 -21.62 18.54
N GLY A 255 14.41 -22.77 19.23
CA GLY A 255 15.01 -22.93 20.57
C GLY A 255 14.12 -22.55 21.76
N GLY A 256 13.98 -23.48 22.71
CA GLY A 256 13.19 -23.37 23.95
C GLY A 256 12.13 -24.48 24.08
N LEU A 257 11.89 -24.95 25.30
CA LEU A 257 10.79 -25.90 25.61
C LEU A 257 9.46 -25.13 25.55
N VAL A 258 8.82 -25.13 24.38
CA VAL A 258 7.41 -24.70 24.21
C VAL A 258 6.53 -25.93 24.43
N GLU A 259 5.52 -25.85 25.30
CA GLU A 259 4.75 -27.02 25.76
C GLU A 259 3.80 -27.64 24.71
N ASP A 260 3.60 -27.01 23.54
CA ASP A 260 2.68 -27.48 22.49
C ASP A 260 3.32 -27.46 21.08
N THR A 261 4.41 -28.22 20.89
CA THR A 261 5.06 -28.31 19.56
C THR A 261 4.49 -29.43 18.68
N VAL A 262 4.10 -29.09 17.46
CA VAL A 262 3.73 -30.02 16.39
C VAL A 262 4.99 -30.51 15.69
N SER A 263 5.18 -31.84 15.67
CA SER A 263 6.35 -32.52 15.07
C SER A 263 6.02 -33.36 13.83
N GLY A 264 4.73 -33.47 13.48
CA GLY A 264 4.25 -34.21 12.32
C GLY A 264 2.80 -33.84 11.98
N LEU A 265 2.42 -34.11 10.74
CA LEU A 265 1.06 -33.97 10.22
C LEU A 265 0.45 -35.36 10.02
N SER A 266 -0.83 -35.51 10.37
CA SER A 266 -1.61 -36.73 10.06
C SER A 266 -2.70 -36.43 9.05
N SER A 267 -3.01 -37.40 8.19
CA SER A 267 -4.10 -37.32 7.22
C SER A 267 -5.49 -37.25 7.86
N ASN A 268 -5.60 -37.56 9.16
CA ASN A 268 -6.83 -37.49 9.98
C ASN A 268 -8.04 -38.21 9.36
N ASN A 269 -7.82 -39.31 8.63
CA ASN A 269 -8.88 -40.10 7.99
C ASN A 269 -9.79 -39.29 7.05
N MET A 270 -9.30 -38.20 6.47
CA MET A 270 -10.05 -37.46 5.47
C MET A 270 -10.03 -38.17 4.11
N TYR A 271 -11.02 -37.86 3.27
CA TYR A 271 -10.95 -38.14 1.84
C TYR A 271 -10.04 -37.12 1.18
N PHE A 272 -9.03 -37.57 0.45
CA PHE A 272 -8.20 -36.70 -0.38
C PHE A 272 -8.75 -36.72 -1.79
N VAL A 273 -9.16 -35.57 -2.30
CA VAL A 273 -9.71 -35.46 -3.66
C VAL A 273 -8.81 -34.54 -4.47
N ILE A 274 -8.23 -35.04 -5.55
CA ILE A 274 -7.39 -34.25 -6.46
C ILE A 274 -8.22 -33.92 -7.69
N LEU A 275 -8.41 -32.63 -7.95
CA LEU A 275 -9.08 -32.17 -9.15
C LEU A 275 -8.05 -31.83 -10.22
N SER A 276 -8.26 -32.34 -11.43
CA SER A 276 -7.37 -32.08 -12.55
C SER A 276 -8.15 -31.88 -13.85
N ASP A 277 -7.56 -31.12 -14.75
CA ASP A 277 -7.88 -31.06 -16.18
C ASP A 277 -6.87 -31.87 -17.03
N ARG A 278 -5.78 -32.36 -16.42
CA ARG A 278 -4.68 -33.06 -17.08
C ARG A 278 -4.95 -34.55 -17.27
N GLU A 279 -4.30 -35.14 -18.27
CA GLU A 279 -4.32 -36.58 -18.52
C GLU A 279 -3.61 -37.36 -17.40
N GLU A 280 -4.05 -38.59 -17.17
CA GLU A 280 -3.48 -39.50 -16.15
C GLU A 280 -1.95 -39.61 -16.20
N LYS A 281 -1.36 -39.65 -17.41
CA LYS A 281 0.09 -39.71 -17.59
C LYS A 281 0.81 -38.49 -17.01
N GLU A 282 0.23 -37.30 -17.13
CA GLU A 282 0.81 -36.07 -16.58
C GLU A 282 0.72 -36.07 -15.05
N ILE A 283 -0.40 -36.54 -14.49
CA ILE A 283 -0.57 -36.68 -13.04
C ILE A 283 0.46 -37.67 -12.47
N GLN A 284 0.64 -38.81 -13.16
CA GLN A 284 1.65 -39.80 -12.81
C GLN A 284 3.08 -39.24 -12.88
N ASN A 285 3.39 -38.39 -13.86
CA ASN A 285 4.69 -37.75 -13.96
C ASN A 285 4.98 -36.80 -12.78
N ILE A 286 3.94 -36.15 -12.26
CA ILE A 286 4.07 -35.19 -11.15
C ILE A 286 4.14 -35.90 -9.79
N PHE A 287 3.16 -36.75 -9.48
CA PHE A 287 3.08 -37.42 -8.17
C PHE A 287 3.86 -38.74 -8.08
N GLY A 288 4.28 -39.29 -9.21
CA GLY A 288 5.02 -40.54 -9.30
C GLY A 288 4.19 -41.82 -9.14
N LEU A 289 4.83 -42.94 -9.47
CA LEU A 289 4.21 -44.28 -9.47
C LEU A 289 3.68 -44.74 -8.10
N ASN A 290 4.37 -44.36 -7.01
CA ASN A 290 3.98 -44.80 -5.66
C ASN A 290 2.69 -44.12 -5.19
N PHE A 291 2.47 -42.87 -5.60
CA PHE A 291 1.21 -42.18 -5.36
C PHE A 291 0.07 -42.80 -6.17
N MET A 292 0.29 -43.07 -7.46
CA MET A 292 -0.75 -43.67 -8.31
C MET A 292 -1.22 -45.04 -7.79
N LYS A 293 -0.34 -45.80 -7.10
CA LYS A 293 -0.72 -47.07 -6.45
C LYS A 293 -1.66 -46.91 -5.24
N CYS A 294 -1.70 -45.74 -4.60
CA CYS A 294 -2.61 -45.48 -3.48
C CYS A 294 -3.90 -44.75 -3.88
N VAL A 295 -4.03 -44.32 -5.14
CA VAL A 295 -5.29 -43.80 -5.69
C VAL A 295 -6.30 -44.93 -5.74
N GLY A 296 -7.38 -44.81 -4.97
CA GLY A 296 -8.42 -45.84 -4.91
C GLY A 296 -9.45 -45.73 -6.04
N ASP A 297 -9.68 -44.51 -6.53
CA ASP A 297 -10.62 -44.26 -7.63
C ASP A 297 -10.15 -43.10 -8.52
N TYR A 298 -10.22 -43.32 -9.83
CA TYR A 298 -9.99 -42.32 -10.87
C TYR A 298 -11.29 -42.08 -11.63
N LEU A 299 -11.80 -40.86 -11.61
CA LEU A 299 -13.08 -40.47 -12.19
C LEU A 299 -12.85 -39.49 -13.33
N HIS A 300 -13.65 -39.63 -14.37
CA HIS A 300 -13.66 -38.73 -15.52
C HIS A 300 -15.06 -38.11 -15.65
N MET A 301 -15.12 -36.78 -15.77
CA MET A 301 -16.31 -36.06 -16.19
C MET A 301 -16.21 -35.80 -17.69
N ASP A 302 -17.15 -36.37 -18.44
CA ASP A 302 -17.21 -36.22 -19.89
C ASP A 302 -17.55 -34.76 -20.26
N SER A 303 -17.29 -34.36 -21.51
CA SER A 303 -17.85 -33.09 -22.01
C SER A 303 -19.36 -33.19 -22.10
N TYR A 304 -20.06 -32.10 -21.79
CA TYR A 304 -21.52 -32.05 -21.93
C TYR A 304 -21.95 -32.26 -23.38
N THR A 305 -22.96 -33.09 -23.58
CA THR A 305 -23.62 -33.27 -24.87
C THR A 305 -24.44 -32.03 -25.24
N GLU A 306 -24.73 -31.84 -26.54
CA GLU A 306 -25.54 -30.70 -26.99
C GLU A 306 -26.94 -30.68 -26.33
N ASP A 307 -27.52 -31.85 -26.07
CA ASP A 307 -28.81 -31.96 -25.38
C ASP A 307 -28.73 -31.62 -23.89
N GLU A 308 -27.62 -31.94 -23.22
CA GLU A 308 -27.37 -31.53 -21.83
C GLU A 308 -27.13 -30.02 -21.74
N LEU A 309 -26.40 -29.43 -22.69
CA LEU A 309 -26.20 -27.98 -22.78
C LEU A 309 -27.53 -27.24 -23.02
N LYS A 310 -28.41 -27.77 -23.88
CA LYS A 310 -29.76 -27.20 -24.08
C LYS A 310 -30.57 -27.18 -22.79
N LYS A 311 -30.56 -28.26 -22.02
CA LYS A 311 -31.27 -28.33 -20.72
C LYS A 311 -30.68 -27.38 -19.67
N LEU A 312 -29.36 -27.18 -19.67
CA LEU A 312 -28.71 -26.21 -18.78
C LEU A 312 -29.09 -24.77 -19.15
N VAL A 313 -29.09 -24.45 -20.44
CA VAL A 313 -29.55 -23.13 -20.93
C VAL A 313 -31.05 -22.94 -20.65
N GLU A 314 -31.88 -23.97 -20.76
CA GLU A 314 -33.29 -23.91 -20.34
C GLU A 314 -33.43 -23.57 -18.85
N PHE A 315 -32.59 -24.16 -17.99
CA PHE A 315 -32.56 -23.84 -16.57
C PHE A 315 -32.20 -22.36 -16.34
N ASP A 316 -31.12 -21.87 -16.94
CA ASP A 316 -30.67 -20.48 -16.83
C ASP A 316 -31.71 -19.48 -17.40
N MET A 317 -32.37 -19.84 -18.51
CA MET A 317 -33.44 -19.04 -19.10
C MET A 317 -34.69 -19.02 -18.22
N ASN A 318 -35.02 -20.11 -17.53
CA ASN A 318 -36.12 -20.13 -16.55
C ASN A 318 -35.80 -19.29 -15.31
N ASP A 319 -34.55 -19.31 -14.85
CA ASP A 319 -34.07 -18.41 -13.79
C ASP A 319 -34.13 -16.95 -14.26
N LEU A 320 -33.80 -16.65 -15.52
CA LEU A 320 -33.97 -15.32 -16.10
C LEU A 320 -35.44 -14.90 -16.14
N VAL A 321 -36.37 -15.79 -16.54
CA VAL A 321 -37.81 -15.52 -16.51
C VAL A 321 -38.28 -15.23 -15.08
N TYR A 322 -37.81 -16.02 -14.13
CA TYR A 322 -38.10 -15.84 -12.71
C TYR A 322 -37.61 -14.48 -12.19
N ASN A 323 -36.33 -14.16 -12.43
CA ASN A 323 -35.71 -12.90 -12.04
C ASN A 323 -36.33 -11.70 -12.74
N GLY A 324 -36.72 -11.84 -14.02
CA GLY A 324 -37.46 -10.82 -14.76
C GLY A 324 -38.82 -10.54 -14.13
N LYS A 325 -39.52 -11.56 -13.65
CA LYS A 325 -40.82 -11.38 -12.97
C LYS A 325 -40.67 -10.77 -11.58
N GLU A 326 -39.75 -11.27 -10.75
CA GLU A 326 -39.57 -10.79 -9.38
C GLU A 326 -38.93 -9.41 -9.31
N ASN A 327 -37.82 -9.20 -10.03
CA ASN A 327 -37.01 -7.97 -9.93
C ASN A 327 -37.46 -6.90 -10.92
N LEU A 328 -37.80 -7.32 -12.14
CA LEU A 328 -38.19 -6.40 -13.22
C LEU A 328 -39.71 -6.34 -13.41
N SER A 329 -40.54 -7.12 -12.71
CA SER A 329 -42.00 -7.12 -12.92
C SER A 329 -42.42 -7.33 -14.39
N ILE A 330 -41.57 -8.01 -15.17
CA ILE A 330 -41.76 -8.29 -16.60
C ILE A 330 -42.04 -9.79 -16.75
N GLU A 331 -43.08 -10.16 -17.49
CA GLU A 331 -43.32 -11.55 -17.87
C GLU A 331 -42.55 -11.88 -19.15
N ILE A 332 -41.48 -12.66 -19.02
CA ILE A 332 -40.58 -13.00 -20.13
C ILE A 332 -41.03 -14.31 -20.76
N THR A 333 -41.16 -14.32 -22.08
CA THR A 333 -41.36 -15.52 -22.91
C THR A 333 -40.21 -15.63 -23.91
N TYR A 334 -39.81 -16.82 -24.32
CA TYR A 334 -38.71 -17.01 -25.27
C TYR A 334 -38.97 -18.15 -26.26
N ASP A 335 -38.40 -18.06 -27.45
CA ASP A 335 -38.44 -19.12 -28.47
C ASP A 335 -37.32 -20.16 -28.24
N ASN A 336 -37.56 -21.42 -28.60
CA ASN A 336 -36.57 -22.51 -28.51
C ASN A 336 -35.32 -22.26 -29.38
N LYS A 337 -35.43 -21.38 -30.38
CA LYS A 337 -34.28 -20.91 -31.16
C LYS A 337 -33.26 -20.15 -30.31
N VAL A 338 -33.70 -19.44 -29.26
CA VAL A 338 -32.83 -18.72 -28.32
C VAL A 338 -31.91 -19.69 -27.59
N ILE A 339 -32.45 -20.81 -27.11
CA ILE A 339 -31.67 -21.88 -26.47
C ILE A 339 -30.57 -22.39 -27.42
N SER A 340 -30.96 -22.72 -28.65
CA SER A 340 -30.03 -23.25 -29.66
C SER A 340 -28.91 -22.25 -29.99
N TYR A 341 -29.22 -20.96 -30.00
CA TYR A 341 -28.25 -19.90 -30.28
C TYR A 341 -27.27 -19.65 -29.13
N VAL A 342 -27.71 -19.72 -27.88
CA VAL A 342 -26.81 -19.66 -26.72
C VAL A 342 -25.87 -20.87 -26.71
N VAL A 343 -26.41 -22.07 -26.98
CA VAL A 343 -25.60 -23.30 -27.08
C VAL A 343 -24.55 -23.20 -28.19
N SER A 344 -24.89 -22.60 -29.34
CA SER A 344 -23.93 -22.42 -30.45
C SER A 344 -22.72 -21.52 -30.12
N ARG A 345 -22.83 -20.68 -29.08
CA ARG A 345 -21.75 -19.79 -28.61
C ARG A 345 -20.96 -20.37 -27.44
N PHE A 346 -21.26 -21.59 -27.03
CA PHE A 346 -20.50 -22.28 -26.00
C PHE A 346 -19.03 -22.41 -26.38
N LYS A 347 -18.13 -21.98 -25.50
CA LYS A 347 -16.71 -22.28 -25.59
C LYS A 347 -16.32 -23.15 -24.41
N ILE A 348 -15.63 -24.25 -24.71
CA ILE A 348 -15.10 -25.18 -23.70
C ILE A 348 -14.17 -24.43 -22.71
N SER A 349 -13.46 -23.41 -23.18
CA SER A 349 -12.54 -22.59 -22.37
C SER A 349 -13.24 -21.73 -21.31
N THR A 350 -14.48 -21.28 -21.54
CA THR A 350 -15.24 -20.46 -20.58
C THR A 350 -16.25 -21.29 -19.78
N GLY A 351 -16.51 -22.53 -20.21
CA GLY A 351 -17.42 -23.46 -19.55
C GLY A 351 -18.86 -22.96 -19.43
N ILE A 352 -19.64 -23.59 -18.53
CA ILE A 352 -21.06 -23.25 -18.29
C ILE A 352 -21.22 -21.82 -17.78
N ALA A 353 -20.31 -21.35 -16.91
CA ALA A 353 -20.33 -19.99 -16.38
C ALA A 353 -20.32 -18.93 -17.49
N GLY A 354 -19.63 -19.19 -18.61
CA GLY A 354 -19.66 -18.32 -19.79
C GLY A 354 -21.04 -18.22 -20.44
N MET A 355 -21.85 -19.28 -20.43
CA MET A 355 -23.23 -19.25 -20.95
C MET A 355 -24.14 -18.42 -20.05
N THR A 356 -24.08 -18.64 -18.74
CA THR A 356 -24.88 -17.88 -17.76
C THR A 356 -24.52 -16.39 -17.81
N THR A 357 -23.22 -16.08 -17.95
CA THR A 357 -22.73 -14.70 -18.09
C THR A 357 -23.23 -14.07 -19.39
N PHE A 358 -23.24 -14.81 -20.50
CA PHE A 358 -23.79 -14.36 -21.77
C PHE A 358 -25.29 -14.06 -21.69
N ILE A 359 -26.07 -14.93 -21.04
CA ILE A 359 -27.52 -14.72 -20.83
C ILE A 359 -27.74 -13.46 -19.97
N ASP A 360 -26.97 -13.29 -18.89
CA ASP A 360 -27.05 -12.09 -18.04
C ASP A 360 -26.68 -10.80 -18.82
N SER A 361 -25.57 -10.81 -19.56
CA SER A 361 -25.06 -9.63 -20.25
C SER A 361 -25.86 -9.23 -21.48
N GLU A 362 -26.30 -10.20 -22.29
CA GLU A 362 -26.94 -9.95 -23.58
C GLU A 362 -28.47 -9.94 -23.50
N ILE A 363 -29.06 -10.43 -22.40
CA ILE A 363 -30.51 -10.52 -22.25
C ILE A 363 -31.00 -9.80 -20.99
N TYR A 364 -30.56 -10.21 -19.80
CA TYR A 364 -31.12 -9.67 -18.55
C TYR A 364 -30.79 -8.19 -18.33
N LYS A 365 -29.52 -7.79 -18.46
CA LYS A 365 -29.11 -6.39 -18.28
C LYS A 365 -29.77 -5.46 -19.30
N PRO A 366 -29.84 -5.79 -20.61
CA PRO A 366 -30.58 -4.97 -21.57
C PRO A 366 -32.06 -4.79 -21.21
N LEU A 367 -32.73 -5.85 -20.73
CA LEU A 367 -34.12 -5.75 -20.30
C LEU A 367 -34.28 -4.87 -19.04
N ALA A 368 -33.33 -4.93 -18.11
CA ALA A 368 -33.31 -4.04 -16.94
C ALA A 368 -33.14 -2.58 -17.34
N GLU A 369 -32.25 -2.29 -18.30
CA GLU A 369 -31.99 -0.94 -18.81
C GLU A 369 -33.21 -0.36 -19.55
N LEU A 370 -33.91 -1.17 -20.35
CA LEU A 370 -35.18 -0.76 -20.99
C LEU A 370 -36.24 -0.36 -19.97
N LYS A 371 -36.29 -1.05 -18.83
CA LYS A 371 -37.23 -0.73 -17.75
C LYS A 371 -36.85 0.58 -17.04
N LEU A 372 -35.56 0.84 -16.84
CA LEU A 372 -35.07 2.03 -16.13
C LEU A 372 -35.24 3.33 -16.93
N ASN A 373 -35.15 3.28 -18.25
CA ASN A 373 -35.21 4.47 -19.11
C ASN A 373 -36.63 5.05 -19.33
N ASN A 374 -37.60 4.74 -18.46
CA ASN A 374 -38.96 5.32 -18.37
C ASN A 374 -39.86 5.28 -19.63
N ASN A 375 -39.42 4.72 -20.77
CA ASN A 375 -40.23 4.65 -22.00
C ASN A 375 -41.27 3.51 -22.01
N TYR A 376 -41.21 2.59 -21.05
CA TYR A 376 -42.07 1.40 -21.02
C TYR A 376 -42.65 1.13 -19.62
N GLU A 377 -43.29 2.14 -19.00
CA GLU A 377 -43.95 2.03 -17.68
C GLU A 377 -44.99 0.89 -17.57
N TYR A 378 -45.44 0.32 -18.70
CA TYR A 378 -46.42 -0.77 -18.78
C TYR A 378 -45.87 -2.05 -19.45
N MET A 379 -44.58 -2.33 -19.31
CA MET A 379 -43.94 -3.55 -19.86
C MET A 379 -44.40 -4.82 -19.12
N GLN A 380 -45.61 -5.32 -19.44
CA GLN A 380 -46.20 -6.49 -18.78
C GLN A 380 -45.65 -7.81 -19.33
N THR A 381 -45.42 -7.92 -20.64
CA THR A 381 -44.97 -9.15 -21.30
C THR A 381 -43.94 -8.85 -22.38
N VAL A 382 -42.84 -9.62 -22.41
CA VAL A 382 -41.74 -9.46 -23.37
C VAL A 382 -41.42 -10.81 -24.01
N GLY A 383 -41.39 -10.85 -25.33
CA GLY A 383 -40.98 -12.04 -26.09
C GLY A 383 -39.53 -11.92 -26.55
N ILE A 384 -38.68 -12.89 -26.21
CA ILE A 384 -37.30 -12.98 -26.68
C ILE A 384 -37.28 -13.92 -27.88
N SER A 385 -36.80 -13.44 -29.02
CA SER A 385 -36.67 -14.24 -30.24
C SER A 385 -35.38 -13.90 -30.98
N ILE A 386 -35.08 -14.68 -32.02
CA ILE A 386 -33.94 -14.43 -32.91
C ILE A 386 -34.44 -13.95 -34.26
N LYS A 387 -33.93 -12.79 -34.70
CA LYS A 387 -34.08 -12.27 -36.06
C LYS A 387 -32.71 -11.86 -36.59
N ASP A 388 -32.39 -12.25 -37.82
CA ASP A 388 -31.11 -11.94 -38.49
C ASP A 388 -29.86 -12.28 -37.66
N GLU A 389 -29.86 -13.47 -37.04
CA GLU A 389 -28.79 -13.94 -36.13
C GLU A 389 -28.52 -13.03 -34.91
N LYS A 390 -29.50 -12.21 -34.51
CA LYS A 390 -29.42 -11.35 -33.32
C LYS A 390 -30.59 -11.61 -32.36
N ILE A 391 -30.35 -11.33 -31.08
CA ILE A 391 -31.37 -11.44 -30.03
C ILE A 391 -32.23 -10.16 -30.03
N VAL A 392 -33.53 -10.34 -30.18
CA VAL A 392 -34.50 -9.25 -30.19
C VAL A 392 -35.57 -9.46 -29.12
N ALA A 393 -35.95 -8.38 -28.44
CA ALA A 393 -37.10 -8.33 -27.54
C ALA A 393 -38.30 -7.73 -28.27
N SER A 394 -39.41 -8.46 -28.30
CA SER A 394 -40.70 -7.99 -28.78
C SER A 394 -41.54 -7.50 -27.59
N ILE A 395 -41.87 -6.21 -27.60
CA ILE A 395 -42.66 -5.53 -26.58
C ILE A 395 -43.86 -4.89 -27.29
N ALA A 396 -45.07 -5.36 -27.01
CA ALA A 396 -46.28 -4.98 -27.77
C ALA A 396 -46.07 -5.14 -29.31
N ASP A 397 -46.09 -4.05 -30.08
CA ASP A 397 -45.89 -4.04 -31.54
C ASP A 397 -44.46 -3.66 -31.98
N GLU A 398 -43.55 -3.42 -31.03
CA GLU A 398 -42.16 -3.02 -31.30
C GLU A 398 -41.19 -4.18 -31.12
N THR A 399 -40.20 -4.27 -32.01
CA THR A 399 -39.08 -5.21 -31.89
C THR A 399 -37.78 -4.45 -31.70
N ILE A 400 -37.16 -4.65 -30.55
CA ILE A 400 -35.93 -3.97 -30.14
C ILE A 400 -34.77 -4.97 -30.20
N GLN A 401 -33.66 -4.61 -30.83
CA GLN A 401 -32.44 -5.43 -30.79
C GLN A 401 -31.72 -5.20 -29.45
N LEU A 402 -31.56 -6.25 -28.64
CA LEU A 402 -31.01 -6.11 -27.28
C LEU A 402 -29.53 -5.72 -27.27
N ASP A 403 -28.78 -6.04 -28.34
CA ASP A 403 -27.38 -5.63 -28.53
C ASP A 403 -27.20 -4.12 -28.77
N MET A 404 -28.29 -3.38 -29.03
CA MET A 404 -28.30 -1.92 -29.22
C MET A 404 -28.80 -1.17 -27.99
N VAL A 405 -29.44 -1.86 -27.04
CA VAL A 405 -30.05 -1.26 -25.84
C VAL A 405 -28.99 -0.88 -24.82
N ILE A 406 -28.10 -1.82 -24.54
CA ILE A 406 -26.85 -1.50 -23.88
C ILE A 406 -25.90 -1.16 -25.02
N PRO A 407 -25.42 0.09 -25.14
CA PRO A 407 -24.39 0.36 -26.11
C PRO A 407 -23.23 -0.60 -25.82
N LYS A 408 -22.82 -1.39 -26.81
CA LYS A 408 -21.49 -2.01 -26.78
C LYS A 408 -20.55 -0.88 -26.40
N ILE A 409 -19.98 -0.97 -25.20
CA ILE A 409 -19.01 0.00 -24.72
C ILE A 409 -17.96 0.09 -25.86
N ASP A 410 -17.71 1.33 -26.30
CA ASP A 410 -16.62 1.75 -27.22
C ASP A 410 -17.02 2.40 -28.55
N SER A 411 -17.84 3.45 -28.52
CA SER A 411 -17.66 4.56 -29.47
C SER A 411 -17.96 5.92 -28.87
N TYR A 412 -19.06 6.09 -28.13
CA TYR A 412 -19.37 7.38 -27.49
C TYR A 412 -18.42 7.73 -26.33
N GLY A 413 -18.02 6.74 -25.49
CA GLY A 413 -17.06 6.98 -24.41
C GLY A 413 -15.62 7.18 -24.89
N LEU A 414 -15.19 6.48 -25.95
CA LEU A 414 -13.84 6.61 -26.47
C LEU A 414 -13.61 7.96 -27.16
N GLU A 415 -14.59 8.49 -27.91
CA GLU A 415 -14.48 9.85 -28.47
C GLU A 415 -14.47 10.93 -27.38
N GLU A 416 -15.27 10.81 -26.32
CA GLU A 416 -15.23 11.72 -25.18
C GLU A 416 -13.87 11.68 -24.46
N ILE A 417 -13.33 10.48 -24.20
CA ILE A 417 -12.00 10.33 -23.57
C ILE A 417 -10.90 10.85 -24.52
N LYS A 418 -11.02 10.66 -25.83
CA LYS A 418 -10.10 11.25 -26.81
C LYS A 418 -10.15 12.77 -26.78
N ASN A 419 -11.34 13.35 -26.70
CA ASN A 419 -11.49 14.80 -26.57
C ASN A 419 -10.90 15.29 -25.23
N GLU A 420 -11.11 14.57 -24.13
CA GLU A 420 -10.49 14.87 -22.82
C GLU A 420 -8.95 14.83 -22.92
N LEU A 421 -8.39 13.81 -23.58
CA LEU A 421 -6.95 13.67 -23.81
C LEU A 421 -6.40 14.79 -24.71
N GLU A 422 -7.11 15.16 -25.78
CA GLU A 422 -6.70 16.24 -26.68
C GLU A 422 -6.69 17.61 -26.00
N GLN A 423 -7.63 17.84 -25.06
CA GLN A 423 -7.69 19.05 -24.24
C GLN A 423 -6.58 19.15 -23.19
N VAL A 424 -5.90 18.04 -22.85
CA VAL A 424 -4.73 18.11 -21.97
C VAL A 424 -3.63 18.92 -22.65
N ILE A 425 -3.21 19.97 -21.98
CA ILE A 425 -2.13 20.87 -22.42
C ILE A 425 -0.81 20.09 -22.41
N GLY A 426 -0.01 20.22 -23.48
CA GLY A 426 1.27 19.55 -23.64
C GLY A 426 1.19 18.04 -23.95
N ILE A 427 2.28 17.32 -23.63
CA ILE A 427 2.38 15.84 -23.62
C ILE A 427 2.10 15.17 -24.98
N GLN A 428 2.62 15.78 -26.05
CA GLN A 428 2.48 15.27 -27.43
C GLN A 428 3.08 13.86 -27.63
N SER A 429 4.09 13.50 -26.85
CA SER A 429 4.70 12.16 -26.83
C SER A 429 3.69 11.08 -26.44
N VAL A 430 2.89 11.31 -25.38
CA VAL A 430 1.84 10.38 -24.94
C VAL A 430 0.72 10.28 -25.95
N LYS A 431 0.23 11.41 -26.48
CA LYS A 431 -0.85 11.43 -27.48
C LYS A 431 -0.49 10.59 -28.71
N LYS A 432 0.73 10.75 -29.22
CA LYS A 432 1.26 9.93 -30.33
C LYS A 432 1.37 8.45 -29.98
N TYR A 433 1.81 8.12 -28.76
CA TYR A 433 1.92 6.74 -28.31
C TYR A 433 0.54 6.05 -28.20
N ILE A 434 -0.44 6.72 -27.60
CA ILE A 434 -1.82 6.22 -27.48
C ILE A 434 -2.44 6.00 -28.86
N SER A 435 -2.27 6.95 -29.78
CA SER A 435 -2.73 6.80 -31.17
C SER A 435 -2.04 5.61 -31.87
N SER A 436 -0.75 5.40 -31.62
CA SER A 436 0.01 4.26 -32.18
C SER A 436 -0.48 2.93 -31.63
N LEU A 437 -0.82 2.86 -30.34
CA LEU A 437 -1.41 1.68 -29.71
C LEU A 437 -2.78 1.33 -30.31
N GLU A 438 -3.66 2.33 -30.48
CA GLU A 438 -4.96 2.14 -31.11
C GLU A 438 -4.82 1.57 -32.54
N ASN A 439 -3.94 2.17 -33.35
CA ASN A 439 -3.66 1.70 -34.70
C ASN A 439 -3.15 0.24 -34.69
N ASN A 440 -2.30 -0.11 -33.73
CA ASN A 440 -1.82 -1.47 -33.60
C ASN A 440 -2.94 -2.47 -33.28
N LEU A 441 -3.78 -2.17 -32.28
CA LEU A 441 -4.93 -2.99 -31.91
C LEU A 441 -5.89 -3.23 -33.07
N GLN A 442 -6.19 -2.19 -33.85
CA GLN A 442 -7.04 -2.33 -35.03
C GLN A 442 -6.44 -3.32 -36.04
N ILE A 443 -5.13 -3.24 -36.28
CA ILE A 443 -4.42 -4.18 -37.16
C ILE A 443 -4.40 -5.59 -36.56
N GLN A 444 -4.24 -5.76 -35.25
CA GLN A 444 -4.28 -7.07 -34.60
C GLN A 444 -5.65 -7.73 -34.70
N LYS A 445 -6.74 -6.98 -34.42
CA LYS A 445 -8.12 -7.45 -34.63
C LYS A 445 -8.36 -7.86 -36.08
N LEU A 446 -7.82 -7.10 -37.04
CA LEU A 446 -7.91 -7.45 -38.46
C LEU A 446 -7.12 -8.72 -38.81
N ARG A 447 -5.94 -8.92 -38.20
CA ARG A 447 -5.13 -10.15 -38.37
C ARG A 447 -5.84 -11.37 -37.81
N GLU A 448 -6.42 -11.23 -36.62
CA GLU A 448 -7.20 -12.27 -35.95
C GLU A 448 -8.42 -12.66 -36.80
N SER A 449 -9.17 -11.69 -37.33
CA SER A 449 -10.31 -11.94 -38.23
C SER A 449 -9.93 -12.68 -39.52
N LYS A 450 -8.64 -12.65 -39.89
CA LYS A 450 -8.07 -13.33 -41.06
C LYS A 450 -7.32 -14.62 -40.68
N GLY A 451 -7.40 -15.06 -39.42
CA GLY A 451 -6.75 -16.27 -38.91
C GLY A 451 -5.22 -16.18 -38.86
N LEU A 452 -4.65 -14.97 -38.92
CA LEU A 452 -3.19 -14.75 -38.84
C LEU A 452 -2.76 -14.65 -37.38
N LYS A 453 -1.55 -15.13 -37.09
CA LYS A 453 -0.96 -15.05 -35.73
C LYS A 453 -0.86 -13.57 -35.29
N VAL A 454 -1.48 -13.28 -34.15
CA VAL A 454 -1.39 -12.00 -33.44
C VAL A 454 -0.05 -11.93 -32.70
N SER A 455 0.55 -10.75 -32.65
CA SER A 455 1.77 -10.52 -31.87
C SER A 455 1.44 -9.78 -30.58
N ASP A 456 1.80 -10.38 -29.44
CA ASP A 456 1.64 -9.77 -28.12
C ASP A 456 2.66 -8.62 -27.97
N ILE A 457 2.18 -7.42 -27.66
CA ILE A 457 3.01 -6.25 -27.38
C ILE A 457 2.86 -5.92 -25.90
N SER A 458 3.98 -5.71 -25.22
CA SER A 458 3.95 -5.22 -23.83
C SER A 458 3.36 -3.82 -23.78
N MET A 459 2.36 -3.65 -22.91
CA MET A 459 1.67 -2.38 -22.67
C MET A 459 2.21 -1.64 -21.43
N HIS A 460 3.20 -2.20 -20.72
CA HIS A 460 3.78 -1.56 -19.53
C HIS A 460 4.61 -0.34 -19.94
N MET A 461 4.54 0.72 -19.12
CA MET A 461 5.11 2.03 -19.45
C MET A 461 6.02 2.56 -18.34
N ILE A 462 6.97 3.40 -18.72
CA ILE A 462 7.80 4.17 -17.79
C ILE A 462 7.57 5.65 -18.08
N PHE A 463 7.17 6.41 -17.06
CA PHE A 463 6.93 7.84 -17.13
C PHE A 463 8.12 8.59 -16.49
N THR A 464 9.04 9.07 -17.31
CA THR A 464 10.19 9.90 -16.88
C THR A 464 9.86 11.39 -16.96
N GLY A 465 10.57 12.25 -16.21
CA GLY A 465 10.31 13.71 -16.18
C GLY A 465 10.15 14.28 -14.76
N ASN A 466 10.12 15.61 -14.65
CA ASN A 466 10.15 16.33 -13.38
C ASN A 466 8.78 16.34 -12.64
N PRO A 467 8.73 16.76 -11.36
CA PRO A 467 7.50 16.73 -10.58
C PRO A 467 6.48 17.73 -11.09
N GLY A 468 5.20 17.33 -11.06
CA GLY A 468 4.10 18.19 -11.50
C GLY A 468 3.94 18.27 -13.02
N THR A 469 4.62 17.44 -13.81
CA THR A 469 4.41 17.31 -15.27
C THR A 469 3.11 16.60 -15.65
N GLY A 470 2.34 16.07 -14.68
CA GLY A 470 1.04 15.45 -14.93
C GLY A 470 1.04 13.93 -15.10
N LYS A 471 2.13 13.23 -14.72
CA LYS A 471 2.26 11.76 -14.82
C LYS A 471 1.04 10.99 -14.27
N THR A 472 0.64 11.25 -13.03
CA THR A 472 -0.50 10.58 -12.38
C THR A 472 -1.84 10.89 -13.07
N MET A 473 -2.00 12.13 -13.56
CA MET A 473 -3.20 12.53 -14.29
C MET A 473 -3.32 11.78 -15.62
N ILE A 474 -2.22 11.70 -16.38
CA ILE A 474 -2.15 10.93 -17.62
C ILE A 474 -2.33 9.44 -17.37
N ALA A 475 -1.74 8.88 -16.32
CA ALA A 475 -1.93 7.46 -15.97
C ALA A 475 -3.41 7.13 -15.76
N ARG A 476 -4.18 8.04 -15.13
CA ARG A 476 -5.62 7.90 -14.96
C ARG A 476 -6.37 7.91 -16.29
N MET A 477 -5.99 8.80 -17.21
CA MET A 477 -6.58 8.85 -18.54
C MET A 477 -6.25 7.62 -19.37
N VAL A 478 -5.00 7.14 -19.31
CA VAL A 478 -4.57 5.89 -19.93
C VAL A 478 -5.40 4.72 -19.41
N ALA A 479 -5.63 4.61 -18.10
CA ALA A 479 -6.48 3.56 -17.53
C ALA A 479 -7.90 3.55 -18.10
N LYS A 480 -8.55 4.73 -18.14
CA LYS A 480 -9.88 4.90 -18.77
C LYS A 480 -9.84 4.52 -20.26
N TYR A 481 -8.82 4.95 -20.98
CA TYR A 481 -8.68 4.72 -22.42
C TYR A 481 -8.47 3.25 -22.76
N LEU A 482 -7.63 2.54 -22.01
CA LEU A 482 -7.37 1.11 -22.20
C LEU A 482 -8.59 0.25 -21.89
N LYS A 483 -9.40 0.64 -20.90
CA LYS A 483 -10.73 0.06 -20.67
C LYS A 483 -11.65 0.28 -21.86
N ALA A 484 -11.70 1.51 -22.36
CA ALA A 484 -12.50 1.89 -23.53
C ALA A 484 -11.95 1.35 -24.87
N LEU A 485 -10.91 0.53 -24.85
CA LEU A 485 -10.46 -0.24 -26.01
C LEU A 485 -10.75 -1.74 -25.84
N GLY A 486 -11.29 -2.13 -24.69
CA GLY A 486 -11.50 -3.51 -24.27
C GLY A 486 -10.21 -4.26 -23.93
N ILE A 487 -9.13 -3.56 -23.58
CA ILE A 487 -7.87 -4.21 -23.13
C ILE A 487 -7.94 -4.55 -21.64
N LEU A 488 -8.54 -3.67 -20.84
CA LEU A 488 -8.68 -3.84 -19.40
C LEU A 488 -10.14 -4.06 -19.03
N SER A 489 -10.41 -4.97 -18.08
CA SER A 489 -11.77 -5.31 -17.66
C SER A 489 -12.47 -4.19 -16.83
N GLU A 490 -11.74 -3.45 -15.99
CA GLU A 490 -12.32 -2.48 -15.04
C GLU A 490 -11.85 -1.01 -15.25
N GLY A 491 -10.62 -0.79 -15.72
CA GLY A 491 -10.03 0.53 -15.99
C GLY A 491 -9.68 1.37 -14.77
N GLN A 492 -9.57 0.75 -13.59
CA GLN A 492 -9.18 1.43 -12.36
C GLN A 492 -7.70 1.84 -12.35
N LEU A 493 -7.35 2.90 -11.62
CA LEU A 493 -5.97 3.31 -11.38
C LEU A 493 -5.65 3.08 -9.90
N ARG A 494 -4.69 2.19 -9.62
CA ARG A 494 -4.15 1.95 -8.28
C ARG A 494 -2.79 2.62 -8.15
N GLU A 495 -2.73 3.71 -7.40
CA GLU A 495 -1.50 4.45 -7.13
C GLU A 495 -0.84 3.95 -5.83
N VAL A 496 0.46 3.66 -5.89
CA VAL A 496 1.25 3.13 -4.77
C VAL A 496 2.66 3.72 -4.75
N THR A 497 3.28 3.67 -3.57
CA THR A 497 4.66 4.08 -3.30
C THR A 497 5.47 2.91 -2.72
N ARG A 498 6.78 3.11 -2.47
CA ARG A 498 7.60 2.10 -1.77
C ARG A 498 6.97 1.64 -0.45
N ALA A 499 6.41 2.56 0.34
CA ALA A 499 5.84 2.26 1.65
C ALA A 499 4.66 1.28 1.56
N ASP A 500 3.95 1.27 0.43
CA ASP A 500 2.80 0.40 0.19
C ASP A 500 3.20 -0.98 -0.33
N MET A 501 4.45 -1.15 -0.81
CA MET A 501 4.92 -2.36 -1.48
C MET A 501 6.00 -3.12 -0.70
N VAL A 502 6.79 -2.42 0.12
CA VAL A 502 7.94 -2.99 0.84
C VAL A 502 7.62 -3.13 2.33
N GLY A 503 7.75 -4.35 2.86
CA GLY A 503 7.48 -4.65 4.26
C GLY A 503 8.64 -4.28 5.20
N GLU A 504 8.33 -4.18 6.49
CA GLU A 504 9.34 -3.94 7.55
C GLU A 504 10.09 -5.23 7.95
N TYR A 505 9.55 -6.41 7.60
CA TYR A 505 10.07 -7.72 7.97
C TYR A 505 10.39 -8.59 6.75
N VAL A 506 11.40 -9.46 6.88
CA VAL A 506 11.84 -10.41 5.85
C VAL A 506 10.70 -11.36 5.46
N GLY A 507 10.45 -11.52 4.16
CA GLY A 507 9.42 -12.42 3.62
C GLY A 507 8.00 -11.83 3.58
N GLN A 508 7.80 -10.61 4.09
CA GLN A 508 6.51 -9.91 4.00
C GLN A 508 6.39 -9.11 2.69
N THR A 509 7.51 -8.66 2.14
CA THR A 509 7.55 -7.74 0.98
C THR A 509 6.92 -8.34 -0.26
N ALA A 510 7.26 -9.59 -0.61
CA ALA A 510 6.66 -10.24 -1.78
C ALA A 510 5.12 -10.34 -1.66
N ARG A 511 4.61 -10.65 -0.47
CA ARG A 511 3.18 -10.72 -0.21
C ARG A 511 2.52 -9.35 -0.35
N ILE A 512 3.05 -8.32 0.31
CA ILE A 512 2.51 -6.95 0.22
C ILE A 512 2.47 -6.48 -1.24
N THR A 513 3.58 -6.70 -1.97
CA THR A 513 3.67 -6.36 -3.39
C THR A 513 2.61 -7.12 -4.21
N ASN A 514 2.42 -8.42 -3.97
CA ASN A 514 1.40 -9.21 -4.64
C ASN A 514 -0.03 -8.75 -4.31
N ASP A 515 -0.33 -8.44 -3.05
CA ASP A 515 -1.63 -7.92 -2.63
C ASP A 515 -1.95 -6.60 -3.36
N VAL A 516 -0.93 -5.73 -3.50
CA VAL A 516 -1.03 -4.50 -4.31
C VAL A 516 -1.30 -4.81 -5.79
N ILE A 517 -0.59 -5.76 -6.38
CA ILE A 517 -0.78 -6.17 -7.78
C ILE A 517 -2.19 -6.72 -8.00
N GLN A 518 -2.65 -7.61 -7.13
CA GLN A 518 -3.99 -8.20 -7.18
C GLN A 518 -5.07 -7.12 -7.09
N SER A 519 -4.86 -6.10 -6.24
CA SER A 519 -5.78 -4.95 -6.14
C SER A 519 -5.83 -4.06 -7.38
N ALA A 520 -4.90 -4.24 -8.32
CA ALA A 520 -4.79 -3.46 -9.56
C ALA A 520 -5.17 -4.24 -10.83
N ILE A 521 -5.47 -5.54 -10.72
CA ILE A 521 -5.95 -6.36 -11.84
C ILE A 521 -7.26 -5.78 -12.38
N GLY A 522 -7.45 -5.89 -13.69
CA GLY A 522 -8.51 -5.21 -14.44
C GLY A 522 -8.21 -3.74 -14.71
N GLY A 523 -7.04 -3.25 -14.30
CA GLY A 523 -6.70 -1.82 -14.30
C GLY A 523 -5.22 -1.53 -14.54
N VAL A 524 -4.82 -0.36 -14.04
CA VAL A 524 -3.45 0.16 -14.12
C VAL A 524 -2.88 0.27 -12.71
N LEU A 525 -1.74 -0.40 -12.47
CA LEU A 525 -0.89 -0.19 -11.30
C LEU A 525 0.11 0.93 -11.59
N PHE A 526 0.00 2.04 -10.87
CA PHE A 526 0.89 3.18 -10.98
C PHE A 526 1.80 3.27 -9.76
N ILE A 527 3.11 3.15 -9.98
CA ILE A 527 4.13 3.20 -8.93
C ILE A 527 4.85 4.55 -9.03
N ASP A 528 4.59 5.45 -8.09
CA ASP A 528 5.26 6.75 -8.04
C ASP A 528 6.65 6.62 -7.39
N GLU A 529 7.58 7.46 -7.87
CA GLU A 529 9.01 7.42 -7.50
C GLU A 529 9.57 5.98 -7.48
N ALA A 530 9.33 5.21 -8.54
CA ALA A 530 9.62 3.78 -8.60
C ALA A 530 11.10 3.43 -8.36
N TYR A 531 12.03 4.34 -8.68
CA TYR A 531 13.46 4.17 -8.35
C TYR A 531 13.70 4.01 -6.83
N SER A 532 12.78 4.52 -5.99
CA SER A 532 12.85 4.35 -4.54
C SER A 532 12.57 2.91 -4.09
N LEU A 533 11.92 2.08 -4.91
CA LEU A 533 11.62 0.67 -4.59
C LEU A 533 12.89 -0.13 -4.32
N CYS A 534 13.98 0.15 -5.02
CA CYS A 534 15.26 -0.50 -4.79
C CYS A 534 16.37 0.54 -4.95
N ARG A 535 16.93 0.99 -3.83
CA ARG A 535 17.94 2.07 -3.82
C ARG A 535 19.33 1.57 -4.19
N ASP A 536 19.64 0.30 -3.90
CA ASP A 536 20.92 -0.34 -4.17
C ASP A 536 20.78 -1.86 -4.30
N LYS A 537 21.79 -2.53 -4.87
CA LYS A 537 21.82 -4.01 -4.95
C LYS A 537 21.84 -4.72 -3.59
N ASN A 538 22.17 -4.00 -2.52
CA ASN A 538 22.20 -4.52 -1.16
C ASN A 538 20.84 -4.35 -0.43
N ASP A 539 19.86 -3.68 -1.05
CA ASP A 539 18.49 -3.56 -0.53
C ASP A 539 17.72 -4.86 -0.82
N SER A 540 17.90 -5.87 0.04
CA SER A 540 17.28 -7.19 -0.14
C SER A 540 15.76 -7.13 -0.21
N TYR A 541 15.14 -6.22 0.56
CA TYR A 541 13.69 -6.03 0.56
C TYR A 541 13.20 -5.36 -0.73
N GLY A 542 13.91 -4.33 -1.20
CA GLY A 542 13.59 -3.65 -2.45
C GLY A 542 13.73 -4.56 -3.67
N LEU A 543 14.77 -5.40 -3.68
CA LEU A 543 14.97 -6.40 -4.73
C LEU A 543 13.83 -7.42 -4.76
N GLU A 544 13.40 -7.90 -3.58
CA GLU A 544 12.27 -8.82 -3.43
C GLU A 544 10.96 -8.23 -3.98
N ALA A 545 10.70 -6.93 -3.73
CA ALA A 545 9.54 -6.23 -4.31
C ALA A 545 9.64 -6.14 -5.84
N VAL A 546 10.82 -5.82 -6.38
CA VAL A 546 11.04 -5.75 -7.83
C VAL A 546 10.84 -7.11 -8.49
N ASP A 547 11.34 -8.18 -7.88
CA ASP A 547 11.17 -9.54 -8.40
C ASP A 547 9.70 -9.98 -8.38
N ALA A 548 8.98 -9.70 -7.28
CA ALA A 548 7.55 -9.95 -7.18
C ALA A 548 6.75 -9.15 -8.24
N LEU A 549 7.12 -7.88 -8.47
CA LEU A 549 6.52 -7.04 -9.50
C LEU A 549 6.75 -7.59 -10.92
N VAL A 550 7.98 -7.97 -11.26
CA VAL A 550 8.30 -8.55 -12.58
C VAL A 550 7.53 -9.84 -12.80
N LYS A 551 7.38 -10.68 -11.76
CA LYS A 551 6.57 -11.90 -11.82
C LYS A 551 5.08 -11.58 -12.03
N GLY A 552 4.51 -10.69 -11.22
CA GLY A 552 3.10 -10.32 -11.31
C GLY A 552 2.71 -9.65 -12.63
N ILE A 553 3.64 -8.92 -13.25
CA ILE A 553 3.51 -8.38 -14.61
C ILE A 553 3.35 -9.51 -15.64
N GLU A 554 4.11 -10.59 -15.51
CA GLU A 554 4.06 -11.70 -16.45
C GLU A 554 2.80 -12.55 -16.27
N ASP A 555 2.43 -12.82 -15.02
CA ASP A 555 1.28 -13.67 -14.68
C ASP A 555 -0.05 -13.03 -15.08
N ASN A 556 -0.13 -11.69 -15.13
CA ASN A 556 -1.36 -10.94 -15.37
C ASN A 556 -1.30 -10.06 -16.63
N ARG A 557 -0.44 -10.41 -17.60
CA ARG A 557 -0.15 -9.59 -18.80
C ARG A 557 -1.37 -9.18 -19.64
N ASP A 558 -2.45 -9.96 -19.56
CA ASP A 558 -3.64 -9.77 -20.40
C ASP A 558 -4.68 -8.82 -19.75
N ASP A 559 -4.57 -8.54 -18.44
CA ASP A 559 -5.56 -7.71 -17.71
C ASP A 559 -4.91 -6.82 -16.63
N LEU A 560 -3.62 -6.54 -16.74
CA LEU A 560 -2.88 -5.62 -15.86
C LEU A 560 -1.89 -4.80 -16.67
N VAL A 561 -1.95 -3.47 -16.53
CA VAL A 561 -0.91 -2.58 -17.03
C VAL A 561 -0.17 -1.94 -15.86
N VAL A 562 1.15 -1.85 -15.96
CA VAL A 562 2.00 -1.27 -14.92
C VAL A 562 2.69 -0.04 -15.48
N ILE A 563 2.63 1.06 -14.73
CA ILE A 563 3.28 2.33 -15.06
C ILE A 563 4.26 2.67 -13.93
N LEU A 564 5.54 2.75 -14.26
CA LEU A 564 6.58 3.20 -13.34
C LEU A 564 6.85 4.68 -13.55
N ALA A 565 6.71 5.52 -12.54
CA ALA A 565 6.99 6.94 -12.62
C ALA A 565 8.25 7.32 -11.83
N GLY A 566 9.03 8.25 -12.36
CA GLY A 566 10.21 8.79 -11.66
C GLY A 566 10.99 9.82 -12.47
N TYR A 567 12.11 10.25 -11.92
CA TYR A 567 13.08 11.12 -12.58
C TYR A 567 13.88 10.36 -13.64
N GLN A 568 14.34 11.06 -14.68
CA GLN A 568 14.95 10.41 -15.83
C GLN A 568 16.25 9.67 -15.47
N GLU A 569 17.18 10.34 -14.79
CA GLU A 569 18.50 9.77 -14.47
C GLU A 569 18.38 8.59 -13.49
N GLU A 570 17.53 8.74 -12.47
CA GLU A 570 17.28 7.74 -11.43
C GLU A 570 16.56 6.51 -11.97
N MET A 571 15.62 6.69 -12.91
CA MET A 571 14.97 5.56 -13.57
C MET A 571 15.94 4.80 -14.47
N GLU A 572 16.89 5.47 -15.14
CA GLU A 572 17.94 4.81 -15.91
C GLU A 572 18.85 3.95 -15.03
N GLU A 573 19.13 4.36 -13.79
CA GLU A 573 19.86 3.56 -12.81
C GLU A 573 19.01 2.40 -12.27
N PHE A 574 17.75 2.66 -11.93
CA PHE A 574 16.82 1.65 -11.44
C PHE A 574 16.64 0.48 -12.44
N LEU A 575 16.56 0.78 -13.74
CA LEU A 575 16.46 -0.25 -14.79
C LEU A 575 17.74 -1.10 -14.93
N LYS A 576 18.88 -0.68 -14.37
CA LYS A 576 20.12 -1.49 -14.35
C LYS A 576 20.14 -2.48 -13.19
N VAL A 577 19.26 -2.31 -12.18
CA VAL A 577 19.21 -3.18 -11.00
C VAL A 577 18.76 -4.59 -11.39
N ASN A 578 17.74 -4.71 -12.25
CA ASN A 578 17.20 -5.99 -12.70
C ASN A 578 16.99 -5.98 -14.23
N SER A 579 17.57 -6.97 -14.92
CA SER A 579 17.42 -7.13 -16.38
C SER A 579 15.98 -7.44 -16.81
N GLY A 580 15.18 -8.04 -15.92
CA GLY A 580 13.76 -8.32 -16.13
C GLY A 580 12.94 -7.05 -16.38
N LEU A 581 13.16 -5.98 -15.60
CA LEU A 581 12.47 -4.70 -15.77
C LEU A 581 12.68 -4.12 -17.17
N LYS A 582 13.92 -4.05 -17.63
CA LYS A 582 14.24 -3.48 -18.95
C LYS A 582 13.56 -4.22 -20.11
N SER A 583 13.37 -5.53 -19.97
CA SER A 583 12.69 -6.34 -21.00
C SER A 583 11.16 -6.14 -21.00
N ARG A 584 10.55 -5.87 -19.85
CA ARG A 584 9.09 -5.81 -19.70
C ARG A 584 8.52 -4.41 -19.88
N PHE A 585 9.36 -3.39 -19.77
CA PHE A 585 8.99 -2.00 -19.96
C PHE A 585 9.68 -1.38 -21.20
N PRO A 586 9.29 -1.76 -22.43
CA PRO A 586 9.87 -1.20 -23.64
C PRO A 586 9.40 0.25 -23.90
N ASN A 587 8.28 0.66 -23.30
CA ASN A 587 7.64 1.94 -23.58
C ASN A 587 8.09 3.00 -22.57
N ILE A 588 9.10 3.80 -22.93
CA ILE A 588 9.57 4.93 -22.10
C ILE A 588 8.98 6.22 -22.65
N ILE A 589 8.20 6.90 -21.82
CA ILE A 589 7.55 8.17 -22.13
C ILE A 589 8.22 9.26 -21.31
N CYS A 590 8.84 10.22 -22.00
CA CYS A 590 9.38 11.42 -21.39
C CYS A 590 8.29 12.50 -21.27
N PHE A 591 8.06 12.96 -20.04
CA PHE A 591 7.24 14.12 -19.72
C PHE A 591 8.15 15.35 -19.64
N GLU A 592 8.14 16.11 -20.72
CA GLU A 592 8.84 17.39 -20.80
C GLU A 592 8.21 18.40 -19.85
N ASP A 593 9.01 19.38 -19.43
CA ASP A 593 8.50 20.49 -18.63
C ASP A 593 7.57 21.37 -19.46
N TYR A 594 6.51 21.87 -18.84
CA TYR A 594 5.59 22.78 -19.50
C TYR A 594 6.31 24.08 -19.83
N THR A 595 6.02 24.67 -20.98
CA THR A 595 6.44 26.03 -21.30
C THR A 595 5.71 27.06 -20.41
N ALA A 596 6.25 28.27 -20.30
CA ALA A 596 5.61 29.34 -19.52
C ALA A 596 4.19 29.67 -20.02
N ASP A 597 3.94 29.56 -21.33
CA ASP A 597 2.61 29.69 -21.94
C ASP A 597 1.69 28.53 -21.51
N GLU A 598 2.15 27.28 -21.59
CA GLU A 598 1.38 26.12 -21.13
C GLU A 598 1.08 26.18 -19.62
N MET A 599 2.00 26.70 -18.81
CA MET A 599 1.77 26.93 -17.38
C MET A 599 0.68 27.98 -17.13
N TYR A 600 0.60 29.03 -17.96
CA TYR A 600 -0.46 30.01 -17.89
C TYR A 600 -1.82 29.36 -18.23
N ASP A 601 -1.89 28.56 -19.28
CA ASP A 601 -3.13 27.85 -19.65
C ASP A 601 -3.57 26.88 -18.51
N ILE A 602 -2.61 26.15 -17.92
CA ILE A 602 -2.88 25.30 -16.74
C ILE A 602 -3.37 26.14 -15.55
N SER A 603 -2.88 27.37 -15.38
CA SER A 603 -3.30 28.27 -14.31
C SER A 603 -4.75 28.68 -14.43
N GLN A 604 -5.22 28.95 -15.67
CA GLN A 604 -6.62 29.27 -15.95
C GLN A 604 -7.53 28.09 -15.65
N LEU A 605 -7.16 26.87 -16.06
CA LEU A 605 -7.91 25.65 -15.74
C LEU A 605 -7.96 25.38 -14.23
N THR A 606 -6.83 25.57 -13.54
CA THR A 606 -6.72 25.36 -12.09
C THR A 606 -7.62 26.34 -11.33
N ALA A 607 -7.59 27.63 -11.69
CA ALA A 607 -8.49 28.63 -11.12
C ALA A 607 -9.96 28.28 -11.38
N SER A 608 -10.30 27.96 -12.63
CA SER A 608 -11.68 27.65 -13.04
C SER A 608 -12.25 26.44 -12.29
N SER A 609 -11.44 25.40 -12.07
CA SER A 609 -11.85 24.21 -11.30
C SER A 609 -12.17 24.53 -9.83
N LYS A 610 -11.62 25.62 -9.30
CA LYS A 610 -11.86 26.13 -7.94
C LYS A 610 -12.92 27.23 -7.88
N GLY A 611 -13.55 27.55 -9.00
CA GLY A 611 -14.59 28.60 -9.10
C GLY A 611 -14.04 30.02 -9.26
N TYR A 612 -12.76 30.18 -9.61
CA TYR A 612 -12.12 31.48 -9.83
C TYR A 612 -11.79 31.71 -11.30
N LYS A 613 -11.78 32.98 -11.71
CA LYS A 613 -11.28 33.47 -12.99
C LYS A 613 -10.06 34.32 -12.75
N ILE A 614 -9.09 34.26 -13.66
CA ILE A 614 -7.91 35.11 -13.64
C ILE A 614 -8.21 36.32 -14.52
N SER A 615 -7.99 37.52 -14.00
CA SER A 615 -8.16 38.75 -14.79
C SER A 615 -7.13 38.82 -15.94
N GLU A 616 -7.55 39.37 -17.09
CA GLU A 616 -6.73 39.43 -18.31
C GLU A 616 -5.43 40.24 -18.14
N ASP A 617 -5.41 41.19 -17.19
CA ASP A 617 -4.22 41.98 -16.83
C ASP A 617 -3.09 41.14 -16.18
N CYS A 618 -3.40 39.92 -15.73
CA CYS A 618 -2.47 39.01 -15.07
C CYS A 618 -1.71 38.11 -16.05
N LYS A 619 -2.11 38.04 -17.32
CA LYS A 619 -1.55 37.10 -18.32
C LYS A 619 -0.04 37.25 -18.53
N GLU A 620 0.37 38.42 -19.02
CA GLU A 620 1.78 38.74 -19.28
C GLU A 620 2.66 38.66 -18.01
N PRO A 621 2.23 39.18 -16.85
CA PRO A 621 2.94 38.99 -15.58
C PRO A 621 3.09 37.52 -15.15
N LEU A 622 2.07 36.69 -15.32
CA LEU A 622 2.12 35.26 -14.98
C LEU A 622 3.12 34.50 -15.86
N ILE A 623 3.08 34.73 -17.17
CA ILE A 623 4.02 34.10 -18.10
C ILE A 623 5.46 34.48 -17.72
N LYS A 624 5.73 35.76 -17.45
CA LYS A 624 7.05 36.21 -16.96
C LYS A 624 7.43 35.60 -15.62
N LEU A 625 6.48 35.46 -14.70
CA LEU A 625 6.71 34.83 -13.39
C LEU A 625 7.10 33.34 -13.55
N PHE A 626 6.43 32.62 -14.45
CA PHE A 626 6.71 31.22 -14.74
C PHE A 626 8.07 31.07 -15.44
N ASP A 627 8.37 31.91 -16.43
CA ASP A 627 9.66 31.91 -17.14
C ASP A 627 10.85 32.22 -16.20
N GLN A 628 10.69 33.20 -15.28
CA GLN A 628 11.72 33.49 -14.27
C GLN A 628 11.94 32.34 -13.29
N LYS A 629 10.89 31.59 -12.95
CA LYS A 629 10.97 30.47 -12.00
C LYS A 629 11.45 29.17 -12.68
N GLN A 630 11.23 29.00 -13.98
CA GLN A 630 11.76 27.90 -14.79
C GLN A 630 13.19 28.17 -15.27
N THR A 631 14.18 27.95 -14.42
CA THR A 631 15.58 27.96 -14.86
C THR A 631 15.92 26.72 -15.70
N LYS A 632 16.35 26.91 -16.96
CA LYS A 632 16.87 25.83 -17.83
C LYS A 632 17.98 25.04 -17.13
N GLY A 633 17.73 23.75 -16.88
CA GLY A 633 18.75 22.76 -16.49
C GLY A 633 18.68 22.22 -15.05
N LYS A 634 17.79 22.70 -14.18
CA LYS A 634 17.54 22.11 -12.84
C LYS A 634 16.08 22.34 -12.45
N ASN A 635 15.22 21.35 -12.71
CA ASN A 635 13.76 21.47 -12.59
C ASN A 635 13.17 20.64 -11.44
N ASP A 636 13.78 20.75 -10.25
CA ASP A 636 13.20 20.18 -9.02
C ASP A 636 12.03 21.00 -8.46
N SER A 637 11.88 22.27 -8.84
CA SER A 637 10.86 23.19 -8.30
C SER A 637 9.74 23.53 -9.27
N GLY A 638 9.17 22.48 -9.87
CA GLY A 638 7.72 22.38 -10.02
C GLY A 638 7.13 22.91 -11.33
N ASN A 639 6.55 21.98 -12.10
CA ASN A 639 5.66 22.27 -13.23
C ASN A 639 4.27 22.67 -12.74
N GLY A 640 3.23 21.85 -12.93
CA GLY A 640 1.87 22.11 -12.42
C GLY A 640 1.79 22.30 -10.90
N ARG A 641 2.76 21.78 -10.12
CA ARG A 641 2.88 22.07 -8.68
C ARG A 641 3.14 23.56 -8.43
N LEU A 642 4.00 24.21 -9.22
CA LEU A 642 4.24 25.64 -9.10
C LEU A 642 2.98 26.43 -9.45
N VAL A 643 2.31 26.09 -10.55
CA VAL A 643 1.05 26.72 -10.96
C VAL A 643 0.01 26.64 -9.85
N ARG A 644 -0.19 25.45 -9.27
CA ARG A 644 -1.11 25.24 -8.15
C ARG A 644 -0.78 26.11 -6.95
N ASN A 645 0.49 26.17 -6.56
CA ASN A 645 0.94 26.97 -5.42
C ASN A 645 0.73 28.46 -5.66
N VAL A 646 0.98 28.95 -6.87
CA VAL A 646 0.73 30.35 -7.27
C VAL A 646 -0.76 30.68 -7.17
N ILE A 647 -1.63 29.82 -7.70
CA ILE A 647 -3.09 30.03 -7.65
C ILE A 647 -3.62 29.94 -6.21
N GLU A 648 -3.18 28.97 -5.42
CA GLU A 648 -3.57 28.85 -4.01
C GLU A 648 -3.14 30.06 -3.19
N SER A 649 -1.94 30.58 -3.45
CA SER A 649 -1.45 31.81 -2.82
C SER A 649 -2.29 33.02 -3.23
N ALA A 650 -2.66 33.13 -4.52
CA ALA A 650 -3.50 34.20 -5.03
C ALA A 650 -4.91 34.17 -4.40
N ILE A 651 -5.53 33.00 -4.28
CA ILE A 651 -6.83 32.84 -3.60
C ILE A 651 -6.74 33.28 -2.13
N LEU A 652 -5.67 32.90 -1.42
CA LEU A 652 -5.46 33.34 -0.04
C LEU A 652 -5.29 34.87 0.06
N ASN A 653 -4.58 35.49 -0.88
CA ASN A 653 -4.41 36.94 -0.89
C ASN A 653 -5.70 37.68 -1.25
N GLN A 654 -6.48 37.16 -2.20
CA GLN A 654 -7.80 37.67 -2.56
C GLN A 654 -8.74 37.65 -1.34
N SER A 655 -8.71 36.58 -0.54
CA SER A 655 -9.50 36.53 0.70
C SER A 655 -9.13 37.65 1.69
N LYS A 656 -7.84 38.02 1.79
CA LYS A 656 -7.39 39.13 2.64
C LYS A 656 -7.80 40.48 2.07
N ARG A 657 -7.81 40.63 0.76
CA ARG A 657 -8.28 41.83 0.06
C ARG A 657 -9.78 42.05 0.29
N LEU A 658 -10.60 41.02 0.08
CA LEU A 658 -12.05 41.06 0.24
C LEU A 658 -12.50 41.33 1.69
N LEU A 659 -11.67 41.05 2.71
CA LEU A 659 -11.95 41.46 4.09
C LEU A 659 -11.89 42.99 4.28
N ASN A 660 -11.15 43.69 3.42
CA ASN A 660 -10.95 45.14 3.50
C ASN A 660 -11.80 45.93 2.49
N SER A 661 -12.41 45.27 1.49
CA SER A 661 -13.26 45.88 0.46
C SER A 661 -14.58 45.11 0.26
N ASN A 662 -15.72 45.79 0.43
CA ASN A 662 -17.08 45.20 0.37
C ASN A 662 -17.70 45.14 -1.05
N THR A 663 -16.93 45.44 -2.12
CA THR A 663 -17.49 45.71 -3.46
C THR A 663 -16.83 44.96 -4.61
N ASP A 664 -15.86 44.07 -4.36
CA ASP A 664 -15.13 43.39 -5.43
C ASP A 664 -15.78 42.03 -5.80
N GLU A 665 -15.65 41.64 -7.07
CA GLU A 665 -16.13 40.35 -7.59
C GLU A 665 -15.37 39.20 -6.89
N MET A 666 -16.12 38.38 -6.14
CA MET A 666 -15.53 37.31 -5.32
C MET A 666 -14.96 36.16 -6.16
N ASP A 667 -15.33 36.04 -7.43
CA ASP A 667 -14.87 35.00 -8.36
C ASP A 667 -13.65 35.41 -9.20
N VAL A 668 -13.09 36.62 -9.03
CA VAL A 668 -11.97 37.10 -9.86
C VAL A 668 -10.68 37.31 -9.06
N LEU A 669 -9.59 36.72 -9.54
CA LEU A 669 -8.22 36.93 -9.08
C LEU A 669 -7.57 38.07 -9.88
N ASN A 670 -7.22 39.14 -9.19
CA ASN A 670 -6.65 40.36 -9.77
C ASN A 670 -5.13 40.40 -9.65
N TYR A 671 -4.51 41.35 -10.34
CA TYR A 671 -3.05 41.54 -10.36
C TYR A 671 -2.40 41.56 -8.97
N GLU A 672 -3.05 42.26 -8.03
CA GLU A 672 -2.61 42.41 -6.64
C GLU A 672 -2.61 41.10 -5.84
N ASP A 673 -3.45 40.13 -6.21
CA ASP A 673 -3.59 38.87 -5.49
C ASP A 673 -2.38 37.94 -5.73
N PHE A 674 -1.78 38.01 -6.92
CA PHE A 674 -0.64 37.16 -7.30
C PHE A 674 0.70 37.63 -6.72
N GLY A 675 0.75 38.84 -6.14
CA GLY A 675 2.00 39.41 -5.62
C GLY A 675 3.10 39.46 -6.68
N PHE A 676 2.74 39.67 -7.97
CA PHE A 676 3.70 39.90 -9.05
C PHE A 676 4.64 40.99 -8.58
N GLN A 677 5.93 40.65 -8.40
CA GLN A 677 6.92 41.48 -7.70
C GLN A 677 6.42 42.90 -7.48
N ASN A 678 5.71 43.08 -6.37
CA ASN A 678 5.59 44.42 -5.86
C ASN A 678 7.05 44.74 -5.53
N ASN A 679 7.61 45.68 -6.27
CA ASN A 679 8.65 46.54 -5.74
C ASN A 679 8.07 47.34 -4.56
N SER A 680 7.37 46.69 -3.62
CA SER A 680 7.35 47.12 -2.23
C SER A 680 8.81 47.00 -1.83
N THR A 681 9.49 48.14 -1.92
CA THR A 681 10.84 48.35 -1.41
C THR A 681 10.92 47.64 -0.07
N TYR A 682 11.60 46.49 -0.02
CA TYR A 682 11.94 45.86 1.24
C TYR A 682 12.70 46.90 2.03
N ASP A 683 12.05 47.40 3.08
CA ASP A 683 12.61 48.44 3.91
C ASP A 683 13.54 47.77 4.92
N LEU A 684 14.78 47.58 4.46
CA LEU A 684 15.85 47.11 5.31
C LEU A 684 16.05 48.07 6.50
N GLU A 685 15.83 49.37 6.33
CA GLU A 685 16.01 50.35 7.39
C GLU A 685 14.98 50.13 8.49
N ASP A 686 13.69 49.93 8.16
CA ASP A 686 12.66 49.54 9.13
C ASP A 686 13.00 48.22 9.84
N SER A 687 13.42 47.20 9.09
CA SER A 687 13.75 45.88 9.65
C SER A 687 14.96 45.92 10.61
N LEU A 688 16.00 46.68 10.27
CA LEU A 688 17.18 46.85 11.13
C LEU A 688 16.93 47.82 12.30
N SER A 689 16.04 48.80 12.14
CA SER A 689 15.72 49.78 13.20
C SER A 689 15.10 49.12 14.44
N LYS A 690 14.36 48.03 14.24
CA LYS A 690 13.73 47.23 15.30
C LYS A 690 14.74 46.43 16.15
N ILE A 691 15.97 46.26 15.66
CA ILE A 691 17.01 45.51 16.36
C ILE A 691 17.80 46.49 17.22
N ILE A 692 17.84 46.25 18.53
CA ILE A 692 18.61 47.09 19.45
C ILE A 692 20.10 46.74 19.33
N GLY A 693 20.97 47.74 19.20
CA GLY A 693 22.43 47.55 19.12
C GLY A 693 22.91 46.85 17.85
N LEU A 694 24.01 46.09 17.95
CA LEU A 694 24.67 45.37 16.84
C LEU A 694 25.07 46.28 15.66
N ASP A 695 25.58 47.47 15.94
CA ASP A 695 25.86 48.49 14.91
C ASP A 695 26.86 47.99 13.86
N THR A 696 27.90 47.26 14.28
CA THR A 696 28.88 46.62 13.38
C THR A 696 28.23 45.60 12.43
N VAL A 697 27.28 44.81 12.94
CA VAL A 697 26.53 43.82 12.14
C VAL A 697 25.57 44.52 11.17
N LYS A 698 24.89 45.59 11.61
CA LYS A 698 24.01 46.40 10.77
C LYS A 698 24.77 47.07 9.62
N GLU A 699 25.94 47.63 9.91
CA GLU A 699 26.85 48.19 8.90
C GLU A 699 27.24 47.13 7.87
N TYR A 700 27.59 45.92 8.33
CA TYR A 700 27.89 44.81 7.43
C TYR A 700 26.68 44.45 6.55
N ILE A 701 25.48 44.29 7.11
CA ILE A 701 24.26 43.97 6.35
C ILE A 701 23.95 45.07 5.33
N ASN A 702 24.09 46.34 5.70
CA ASN A 702 23.92 47.47 4.79
C ASN A 702 24.93 47.43 3.64
N SER A 703 26.21 47.17 3.95
CA SER A 703 27.26 47.02 2.93
C SER A 703 26.99 45.85 1.97
N LEU A 704 26.50 44.72 2.51
CA LEU A 704 26.14 43.53 1.77
C LEU A 704 24.94 43.81 0.85
N ASN A 705 23.88 44.45 1.37
CA ASN A 705 22.71 44.84 0.59
C ASN A 705 23.09 45.76 -0.57
N ALA A 706 23.87 46.80 -0.31
CA ALA A 706 24.35 47.72 -1.33
C ALA A 706 25.17 47.00 -2.42
N ARG A 707 26.09 46.12 -2.01
CA ARG A 707 26.92 45.34 -2.94
C ARG A 707 26.07 44.43 -3.82
N LEU A 708 25.12 43.69 -3.24
CA LEU A 708 24.26 42.75 -3.95
C LEU A 708 23.28 43.46 -4.89
N LYS A 709 22.70 44.59 -4.46
CA LYS A 709 21.86 45.44 -5.32
C LYS A 709 22.61 45.89 -6.57
N ILE A 710 23.82 46.44 -6.42
CA ILE A 710 24.63 46.89 -7.56
C ILE A 710 25.05 45.70 -8.44
N GLN A 711 25.40 44.55 -7.87
CA GLN A 711 25.71 43.36 -8.67
C GLN A 711 24.50 42.87 -9.47
N ASN A 712 23.30 42.88 -8.88
CA ASN A 712 22.07 42.48 -9.58
C ASN A 712 21.76 43.44 -10.74
N GLU A 713 21.87 44.75 -10.52
CA GLU A 713 21.71 45.76 -11.59
C GLU A 713 22.74 45.58 -12.72
N ARG A 714 24.00 45.31 -12.38
CA ARG A 714 25.04 45.00 -13.38
C ARG A 714 24.68 43.76 -14.20
N LYS A 715 24.16 42.72 -13.54
CA LYS A 715 23.72 41.47 -14.19
C LYS A 715 22.54 41.71 -15.13
N LYS A 716 21.54 42.51 -14.72
CA LYS A 716 20.40 42.91 -15.57
C LYS A 716 20.85 43.65 -16.84
N LEU A 717 21.89 44.46 -16.73
CA LEU A 717 22.48 45.19 -17.86
C LEU A 717 23.46 44.35 -18.70
N GLY A 718 23.58 43.04 -18.43
CA GLY A 718 24.47 42.14 -19.18
C GLY A 718 25.96 42.38 -18.96
N LEU A 719 26.35 43.12 -17.91
CA LEU A 719 27.75 43.34 -17.56
C LEU A 719 28.32 42.09 -16.88
N ILE A 720 29.62 41.84 -17.10
CA ILE A 720 30.33 40.76 -16.40
C ILE A 720 30.33 41.10 -14.91
N VAL A 721 29.74 40.21 -14.13
CA VAL A 721 29.77 40.23 -12.67
C VAL A 721 30.61 39.04 -12.23
N ASP A 722 31.55 39.29 -11.32
CA ASP A 722 32.35 38.24 -10.71
C ASP A 722 31.44 37.38 -9.81
N SER A 723 31.05 36.20 -10.30
CA SER A 723 30.25 35.21 -9.58
C SER A 723 31.09 34.33 -8.64
N THR A 724 32.39 34.60 -8.49
CA THR A 724 33.30 33.78 -7.69
C THR A 724 33.34 34.17 -6.20
N GLN A 725 32.49 35.09 -5.73
CA GLN A 725 32.43 35.45 -4.31
C GLN A 725 31.38 34.60 -3.59
N THR A 726 31.78 33.86 -2.55
CA THR A 726 30.84 33.09 -1.71
C THR A 726 30.10 34.03 -0.75
N LEU A 727 28.83 33.70 -0.48
CA LEU A 727 28.00 34.41 0.50
C LEU A 727 27.90 33.67 1.83
N HIS A 728 28.59 32.55 1.99
CA HIS A 728 28.64 31.80 3.23
C HIS A 728 29.27 32.63 4.35
N MET A 729 28.71 32.54 5.56
CA MET A 729 29.06 33.41 6.68
C MET A 729 29.38 32.62 7.95
N VAL A 730 30.17 33.23 8.83
CA VAL A 730 30.45 32.74 10.18
C VAL A 730 30.04 33.79 11.18
N PHE A 731 29.16 33.44 12.12
CA PHE A 731 28.70 34.30 13.20
C PHE A 731 29.40 33.92 14.51
N LYS A 732 30.30 34.78 14.98
CA LYS A 732 31.08 34.59 16.21
C LYS A 732 30.55 35.45 17.35
N GLY A 733 30.70 35.03 18.60
CA GLY A 733 30.34 35.81 19.80
C GLY A 733 29.50 35.04 20.81
N ASN A 734 29.21 35.66 21.95
CA ASN A 734 28.55 34.99 23.08
C ASN A 734 27.08 34.61 22.83
N PRO A 735 26.50 33.70 23.63
CA PRO A 735 25.11 33.26 23.50
C PRO A 735 24.15 34.41 23.77
N GLY A 736 23.00 34.40 23.09
CA GLY A 736 21.99 35.44 23.28
C GLY A 736 22.34 36.80 22.70
N THR A 737 23.39 36.91 21.88
CA THR A 737 23.76 38.14 21.14
C THR A 737 22.89 38.40 19.91
N GLY A 738 21.97 37.49 19.54
CA GLY A 738 21.02 37.71 18.44
C GLY A 738 21.40 37.08 17.09
N LYS A 739 22.36 36.15 17.07
CA LYS A 739 22.82 35.43 15.86
C LYS A 739 21.68 34.88 15.00
N THR A 740 20.78 34.10 15.61
CA THR A 740 19.63 33.50 14.92
C THR A 740 18.64 34.56 14.40
N MET A 741 18.45 35.65 15.14
CA MET A 741 17.59 36.76 14.72
C MET A 741 18.18 37.46 13.47
N ILE A 742 19.49 37.75 13.48
CA ILE A 742 20.16 38.33 12.32
C ILE A 742 20.19 37.37 11.13
N ALA A 743 20.31 36.06 11.34
CA ALA A 743 20.25 35.08 10.25
C ALA A 743 18.92 35.16 9.48
N ARG A 744 17.79 35.40 10.18
CA ARG A 744 16.47 35.62 9.55
C ARG A 744 16.45 36.89 8.71
N VAL A 745 16.97 37.99 9.26
CA VAL A 745 17.05 39.27 8.53
C VAL A 745 17.92 39.15 7.28
N ILE A 746 19.04 38.43 7.36
CA ILE A 746 19.88 38.16 6.18
C ILE A 746 19.13 37.30 5.16
N ALA A 747 18.38 36.28 5.58
CA ALA A 747 17.54 35.50 4.67
C ALA A 747 16.50 36.39 3.96
N ASP A 748 15.84 37.28 4.70
CA ASP A 748 14.89 38.25 4.14
C ASP A 748 15.57 39.15 3.09
N VAL A 749 16.73 39.72 3.41
CA VAL A 749 17.51 40.58 2.50
C VAL A 749 17.88 39.84 1.22
N LEU A 750 18.45 38.64 1.36
CA LEU A 750 18.90 37.84 0.21
C LEU A 750 17.73 37.45 -0.69
N TYR A 751 16.57 37.16 -0.11
CA TYR A 751 15.36 36.83 -0.86
C TYR A 751 14.84 38.03 -1.66
N HIS A 752 14.69 39.19 -1.03
CA HIS A 752 14.16 40.38 -1.70
C HIS A 752 15.09 40.95 -2.77
N ILE A 753 16.41 40.76 -2.64
CA ILE A 753 17.38 41.14 -3.69
C ILE A 753 17.41 40.10 -4.83
N GLY A 754 16.83 38.92 -4.63
CA GLY A 754 16.80 37.83 -5.61
C GLY A 754 18.08 36.99 -5.66
N VAL A 755 18.84 36.95 -4.55
CA VAL A 755 20.02 36.10 -4.41
C VAL A 755 19.63 34.66 -4.06
N ILE A 756 18.69 34.49 -3.13
CA ILE A 756 18.05 33.20 -2.84
C ILE A 756 16.62 33.23 -3.35
N LYS A 757 16.10 32.09 -3.83
CA LYS A 757 14.79 32.05 -4.50
C LYS A 757 13.62 31.93 -3.52
N THR A 758 13.89 31.48 -2.29
CA THR A 758 12.87 31.30 -1.25
C THR A 758 13.29 32.03 0.01
N ASN A 759 12.32 32.64 0.69
CA ASN A 759 12.53 33.21 2.02
C ASN A 759 12.48 32.11 3.08
N LYS A 760 13.47 31.21 3.04
CA LYS A 760 13.54 30.03 3.90
C LYS A 760 14.82 30.07 4.73
N LEU A 761 14.68 29.96 6.05
CA LEU A 761 15.78 29.73 6.99
C LEU A 761 15.57 28.36 7.64
N VAL A 762 16.50 27.44 7.42
CA VAL A 762 16.53 26.14 8.10
C VAL A 762 17.58 26.20 9.20
N GLU A 763 17.13 26.04 10.44
CA GLU A 763 18.00 26.04 11.63
C GLU A 763 18.33 24.59 12.01
N THR A 764 19.60 24.30 12.32
CA THR A 764 20.07 22.97 12.76
C THR A 764 21.27 23.10 13.68
N ASP A 765 21.59 22.03 14.42
CA ASP A 765 22.80 21.87 15.20
C ASP A 765 23.49 20.54 14.85
N ARG A 766 24.48 20.11 15.65
CA ARG A 766 25.14 18.80 15.49
C ARG A 766 24.15 17.62 15.52
N SER A 767 23.12 17.66 16.34
CA SER A 767 22.14 16.58 16.43
C SER A 767 21.30 16.45 15.17
N GLY A 768 21.09 17.55 14.45
CA GLY A 768 20.38 17.57 13.16
C GLY A 768 21.22 17.09 11.98
N LEU A 769 22.55 17.12 12.07
CA LEU A 769 23.46 16.74 10.97
C LEU A 769 24.10 15.36 11.17
N VAL A 770 24.41 15.00 12.41
CA VAL A 770 25.13 13.76 12.74
C VAL A 770 24.14 12.65 13.12
N ALA A 771 24.35 11.44 12.58
CA ALA A 771 23.57 10.25 12.91
C ALA A 771 24.23 9.42 14.03
N GLY A 772 23.46 8.57 14.70
CA GLY A 772 23.97 7.69 15.77
C GLY A 772 24.72 6.44 15.26
N TYR A 773 24.64 6.16 13.96
CA TYR A 773 25.16 4.95 13.32
C TYR A 773 26.07 5.27 12.12
N VAL A 774 27.08 4.43 11.89
CA VAL A 774 28.08 4.58 10.82
C VAL A 774 27.41 4.61 9.43
N GLY A 775 27.79 5.58 8.58
CA GLY A 775 27.34 5.68 7.18
C GLY A 775 25.98 6.37 6.97
N GLN A 776 25.30 6.79 8.04
CA GLN A 776 24.03 7.54 7.95
C GLN A 776 24.21 9.06 8.07
N THR A 777 25.38 9.53 8.52
CA THR A 777 25.64 10.96 8.73
C THR A 777 25.64 11.76 7.43
N ALA A 778 26.25 11.22 6.36
CA ALA A 778 26.20 11.86 5.05
C ALA A 778 24.76 12.02 4.52
N ILE A 779 23.90 11.01 4.74
CA ILE A 779 22.49 11.04 4.32
C ILE A 779 21.74 12.13 5.07
N LYS A 780 21.84 12.13 6.40
CA LYS A 780 21.16 13.10 7.27
C LYS A 780 21.61 14.54 7.01
N THR A 781 22.93 14.74 6.82
CA THR A 781 23.49 16.04 6.44
C THR A 781 22.97 16.49 5.08
N ARG A 782 22.90 15.57 4.09
CA ARG A 782 22.36 15.87 2.76
C ARG A 782 20.88 16.24 2.82
N GLU A 783 20.06 15.50 3.56
CA GLU A 783 18.63 15.81 3.75
C GLU A 783 18.45 17.23 4.31
N LYS A 784 19.25 17.60 5.31
CA LYS A 784 19.18 18.94 5.93
C LYS A 784 19.60 20.07 4.98
N ILE A 785 20.56 19.81 4.11
CA ILE A 785 21.00 20.75 3.08
C ILE A 785 19.96 20.87 1.97
N LEU A 786 19.36 19.75 1.54
CA LEU A 786 18.26 19.73 0.57
C LEU A 786 17.03 20.46 1.12
N GLU A 787 16.75 20.31 2.42
CA GLU A 787 15.72 21.10 3.11
C GLU A 787 16.02 22.60 2.99
N ALA A 788 17.27 23.03 3.13
CA ALA A 788 17.67 24.45 3.10
C ALA A 788 17.93 25.01 1.69
N LEU A 789 17.75 24.21 0.65
CA LEU A 789 18.10 24.55 -0.70
C LEU A 789 17.20 25.68 -1.24
N ASP A 790 17.78 26.57 -2.04
CA ASP A 790 17.20 27.84 -2.51
C ASP A 790 16.88 28.83 -1.37
N GLY A 791 17.48 28.62 -0.18
CA GLY A 791 17.33 29.43 1.02
C GLY A 791 18.64 29.55 1.83
N VAL A 792 18.51 29.66 3.16
CA VAL A 792 19.63 29.78 4.11
C VAL A 792 19.65 28.59 5.06
N LEU A 793 20.82 27.97 5.23
CA LEU A 793 21.08 26.95 6.25
C LEU A 793 21.85 27.58 7.41
N PHE A 794 21.26 27.61 8.59
CA PHE A 794 21.88 28.10 9.82
C PHE A 794 22.27 26.94 10.72
N ILE A 795 23.57 26.77 10.97
CA ILE A 795 24.12 25.72 11.83
C ILE A 795 24.59 26.37 13.13
N ASP A 796 23.84 26.16 14.21
CA ASP A 796 24.20 26.64 15.54
C ASP A 796 25.20 25.70 16.22
N GLU A 797 26.05 26.27 17.08
CA GLU A 797 27.17 25.60 17.75
C GLU A 797 27.99 24.71 16.79
N ALA A 798 28.31 25.23 15.60
CA ALA A 798 28.93 24.47 14.52
C ALA A 798 30.28 23.84 14.90
N TYR A 799 31.03 24.47 15.81
CA TYR A 799 32.28 23.94 16.36
C TYR A 799 32.10 22.56 17.00
N SER A 800 30.90 22.23 17.49
CA SER A 800 30.62 20.93 18.09
C SER A 800 30.81 19.79 17.09
N LEU A 801 30.66 20.02 15.78
CA LEU A 801 30.89 19.02 14.73
C LEU A 801 32.34 18.51 14.68
N SER A 802 33.30 19.24 15.26
CA SER A 802 34.70 18.83 15.27
C SER A 802 35.22 18.39 16.64
N GLN A 803 34.37 18.32 17.67
CA GLN A 803 34.79 18.07 19.06
C GLN A 803 34.87 16.57 19.45
N GLY A 804 34.90 15.63 18.51
CA GLY A 804 35.14 14.21 18.80
C GLY A 804 36.47 13.66 18.24
N GLY A 805 36.89 12.51 18.77
CA GLY A 805 38.16 11.86 18.40
C GLY A 805 38.21 11.31 16.97
N GLU A 806 39.25 10.54 16.61
CA GLU A 806 39.46 10.06 15.22
C GLU A 806 38.31 9.23 14.63
N ASN A 807 37.42 8.68 15.47
CA ASN A 807 36.22 7.93 15.07
C ASN A 807 34.91 8.75 15.12
N ASP A 808 34.99 10.09 15.18
CA ASP A 808 33.79 10.94 15.26
C ASP A 808 33.16 11.18 13.88
N TYR A 809 31.86 10.88 13.80
CA TYR A 809 31.03 11.07 12.60
C TYR A 809 30.86 12.54 12.20
N GLY A 810 31.22 13.48 13.07
CA GLY A 810 31.16 14.91 12.77
C GLY A 810 32.05 15.34 11.58
N LYS A 811 33.18 14.66 11.34
CA LYS A 811 34.04 14.93 10.18
C LYS A 811 33.35 14.59 8.85
N GLU A 812 32.61 13.47 8.81
CA GLU A 812 31.82 13.06 7.66
C GLU A 812 30.72 14.08 7.32
N ALA A 813 30.09 14.68 8.34
CA ALA A 813 29.13 15.76 8.16
C ALA A 813 29.79 17.01 7.56
N ILE A 814 30.99 17.39 8.03
CA ILE A 814 31.76 18.53 7.50
C ILE A 814 32.12 18.32 6.03
N ASP A 815 32.65 17.14 5.69
CA ASP A 815 33.05 16.83 4.31
C ASP A 815 31.84 16.83 3.36
N THR A 816 30.71 16.29 3.82
CA THR A 816 29.45 16.30 3.07
C THR A 816 28.91 17.72 2.89
N LEU A 817 28.94 18.54 3.93
CA LEU A 817 28.54 19.94 3.89
C LEU A 817 29.38 20.73 2.88
N VAL A 818 30.71 20.61 2.95
CA VAL A 818 31.63 21.30 2.03
C VAL A 818 31.38 20.90 0.58
N LYS A 819 31.21 19.60 0.30
CA LYS A 819 30.91 19.10 -1.05
C LYS A 819 29.61 19.69 -1.58
N LEU A 820 28.53 19.64 -0.80
CA LEU A 820 27.23 20.12 -1.25
C LEU A 820 27.14 21.64 -1.36
N MET A 821 27.93 22.38 -0.58
CA MET A 821 28.09 23.82 -0.75
C MET A 821 28.74 24.17 -2.09
N ASP A 822 29.73 23.40 -2.54
CA ASP A 822 30.35 23.61 -3.85
C ASP A 822 29.37 23.27 -4.99
N ASP A 823 28.68 22.14 -4.89
CA ASP A 823 27.72 21.67 -5.89
C ASP A 823 26.50 22.61 -6.05
N ASN A 824 26.20 23.42 -5.01
CA ASN A 824 25.01 24.28 -4.93
C ASN A 824 25.31 25.74 -4.59
N ARG A 825 26.49 26.24 -4.98
CA ARG A 825 27.01 27.57 -4.61
C ARG A 825 26.03 28.74 -4.80
N ASP A 826 25.25 28.73 -5.87
CA ASP A 826 24.30 29.80 -6.22
C ASP A 826 22.89 29.59 -5.63
N ARG A 827 22.68 28.47 -4.93
CA ARG A 827 21.36 28.03 -4.45
C ARG A 827 21.27 27.97 -2.94
N ILE A 828 22.37 28.04 -2.19
CA ILE A 828 22.31 27.95 -0.73
C ILE A 828 23.30 28.90 -0.10
N VAL A 829 22.86 29.56 0.98
CA VAL A 829 23.76 30.31 1.86
C VAL A 829 23.84 29.60 3.21
N VAL A 830 25.01 29.03 3.51
CA VAL A 830 25.30 28.46 4.82
C VAL A 830 25.84 29.52 5.78
N ILE A 831 25.29 29.57 6.99
CA ILE A 831 25.72 30.39 8.11
C ILE A 831 26.13 29.47 9.26
N LEU A 832 27.38 29.55 9.70
CA LEU A 832 27.89 28.81 10.85
C LEU A 832 27.92 29.71 12.07
N ALA A 833 27.34 29.30 13.20
CA ALA A 833 27.33 30.09 14.42
C ALA A 833 28.03 29.37 15.58
N GLY A 834 28.67 30.15 16.46
CA GLY A 834 29.29 29.62 17.68
C GLY A 834 30.07 30.67 18.49
N TYR A 835 30.72 30.22 19.56
CA TYR A 835 31.62 31.05 20.38
C TYR A 835 32.87 31.45 19.58
N SER A 836 33.41 32.65 19.83
CA SER A 836 34.53 33.20 19.05
C SER A 836 35.74 32.26 19.01
N ASP A 837 36.25 31.87 20.18
CA ASP A 837 37.44 31.01 20.30
C ASP A 837 37.24 29.62 19.66
N ASP A 838 36.07 29.01 19.89
CA ASP A 838 35.75 27.69 19.38
C ASP A 838 35.60 27.67 17.86
N MET A 839 35.02 28.74 17.29
CA MET A 839 34.87 28.88 15.83
C MET A 839 36.21 29.14 15.15
N ASP A 840 37.15 29.85 15.79
CA ASP A 840 38.50 30.01 15.26
C ASP A 840 39.25 28.68 15.19
N SER A 841 39.11 27.85 16.23
CA SER A 841 39.63 26.48 16.22
C SER A 841 38.94 25.65 15.13
N PHE A 842 37.61 25.67 15.03
CA PHE A 842 36.84 24.93 14.04
C PHE A 842 37.26 25.22 12.59
N LEU A 843 37.41 26.50 12.23
CA LEU A 843 37.81 26.91 10.88
C LEU A 843 39.26 26.52 10.54
N SER A 844 40.10 26.27 11.54
CA SER A 844 41.50 25.86 11.34
C SER A 844 41.67 24.37 11.00
N ILE A 845 40.64 23.55 11.25
CA ILE A 845 40.68 22.09 11.09
C ILE A 845 40.72 21.66 9.63
N ASN A 846 40.05 22.41 8.75
CA ASN A 846 40.02 22.10 7.32
C ASN A 846 40.24 23.37 6.49
N ALA A 847 41.29 23.38 5.67
CA ALA A 847 41.56 24.47 4.73
C ALA A 847 40.38 24.72 3.76
N GLY A 848 39.57 23.69 3.49
CA GLY A 848 38.34 23.77 2.71
C GLY A 848 37.25 24.62 3.35
N LEU A 849 37.09 24.59 4.68
CA LEU A 849 36.14 25.45 5.40
C LEU A 849 36.60 26.90 5.40
N LYS A 850 37.87 27.14 5.75
CA LYS A 850 38.42 28.51 5.81
C LYS A 850 38.33 29.27 4.48
N SER A 851 38.49 28.58 3.36
CA SER A 851 38.37 29.18 2.02
C SER A 851 36.94 29.46 1.58
N ARG A 852 35.96 28.67 2.04
CA ARG A 852 34.54 28.79 1.65
C ARG A 852 33.75 29.78 2.50
N PHE A 853 34.23 30.06 3.71
CA PHE A 853 33.63 30.98 4.68
C PHE A 853 34.50 32.24 4.91
N PRO A 854 34.68 33.12 3.91
CA PRO A 854 35.47 34.34 4.07
C PRO A 854 34.75 35.44 4.86
N ASN A 855 33.42 35.39 4.95
CA ASN A 855 32.61 36.40 5.63
C ASN A 855 32.47 36.06 7.11
N ILE A 856 33.30 36.66 7.97
CA ILE A 856 33.22 36.48 9.42
C ILE A 856 32.57 37.73 10.03
N ILE A 857 31.49 37.51 10.78
CA ILE A 857 30.74 38.55 11.48
C ILE A 857 30.86 38.31 12.98
N GLU A 858 31.33 39.32 13.70
CA GLU A 858 31.46 39.29 15.15
C GLU A 858 30.26 39.95 15.82
N PHE A 859 29.66 39.25 16.78
CA PHE A 859 28.54 39.72 17.58
C PHE A 859 29.05 40.09 18.97
N GLU A 860 29.09 41.40 19.21
CA GLU A 860 29.50 41.96 20.48
C GLU A 860 28.41 41.78 21.57
N ASP A 861 28.85 41.78 22.83
CA ASP A 861 27.93 41.76 23.96
C ASP A 861 27.19 43.09 24.09
N TYR A 862 25.88 43.01 24.32
CA TYR A 862 25.05 44.21 24.50
C TYR A 862 25.49 45.01 25.73
N SER A 863 25.44 46.33 25.63
CA SER A 863 25.58 47.24 26.78
C SER A 863 24.43 47.08 27.77
N ALA A 864 24.63 47.52 29.02
CA ALA A 864 23.57 47.48 30.03
C ALA A 864 22.33 48.28 29.58
N GLU A 865 22.53 49.43 28.94
CA GLU A 865 21.47 50.26 28.36
C GLU A 865 20.69 49.50 27.27
N GLN A 866 21.39 48.79 26.38
CA GLN A 866 20.76 47.97 25.33
C GLN A 866 19.99 46.80 25.93
N LEU A 867 20.50 46.14 26.98
CA LEU A 867 19.82 45.04 27.66
C LEU A 867 18.54 45.50 28.37
N VAL A 868 18.52 46.71 28.95
CA VAL A 868 17.29 47.31 29.49
C VAL A 868 16.27 47.54 28.37
N LYS A 869 16.66 48.12 27.24
CA LYS A 869 15.76 48.30 26.08
C LYS A 869 15.22 46.97 25.55
N ILE A 870 16.07 45.93 25.50
CA ILE A 870 15.64 44.57 25.10
C ILE A 870 14.63 44.02 26.11
N SER A 871 14.82 44.31 27.40
CA SER A 871 13.88 43.93 28.46
C SER A 871 12.53 44.62 28.29
N GLU A 872 12.52 45.92 27.98
CA GLU A 872 11.28 46.68 27.69
C GLU A 872 10.50 46.05 26.54
N LEU A 873 11.13 45.83 25.38
CA LEU A 873 10.46 45.21 24.24
C LEU A 873 9.93 43.81 24.55
N LEU A 874 10.67 43.02 25.33
CA LEU A 874 10.25 41.66 25.70
C LEU A 874 9.05 41.68 26.67
N VAL A 875 9.03 42.62 27.62
CA VAL A 875 7.94 42.80 28.58
C VAL A 875 6.68 43.36 27.88
N GLU A 876 6.84 44.36 27.00
CA GLU A 876 5.76 44.92 26.19
C GLU A 876 5.13 43.86 25.26
N SER A 877 5.95 43.04 24.61
CA SER A 877 5.44 41.94 23.75
C SER A 877 4.61 40.90 24.52
N LYS A 878 4.79 40.81 25.84
CA LYS A 878 4.04 39.93 26.75
C LYS A 878 2.87 40.65 27.43
N GLY A 879 2.61 41.91 27.11
CA GLY A 879 1.49 42.71 27.64
C GLY A 879 1.74 43.33 29.02
N TYR A 880 3.00 43.44 29.43
CA TYR A 880 3.41 44.06 30.69
C TYR A 880 4.14 45.39 30.43
N GLU A 881 4.36 46.18 31.47
CA GLU A 881 5.14 47.42 31.45
C GLU A 881 6.12 47.45 32.63
N LEU A 882 7.35 47.93 32.40
CA LEU A 882 8.36 48.12 33.44
C LEU A 882 8.20 49.49 34.11
N SER A 883 8.07 49.51 35.44
CA SER A 883 8.17 50.75 36.22
C SER A 883 9.56 51.40 36.09
N LEU A 884 9.67 52.71 36.36
CA LEU A 884 10.97 53.41 36.30
C LEU A 884 12.01 52.79 37.25
N ALA A 885 11.59 52.45 38.48
CA ALA A 885 12.47 51.80 39.46
C ALA A 885 12.90 50.39 39.02
N ALA A 886 12.03 49.65 38.33
CA ALA A 886 12.37 48.36 37.74
C ALA A 886 13.45 48.49 36.66
N LYS A 887 13.38 49.52 35.81
CA LYS A 887 14.39 49.79 34.77
C LYS A 887 15.75 50.11 35.38
N ASP A 888 15.80 50.94 36.42
CA ASP A 888 17.04 51.27 37.14
C ASP A 888 17.66 50.02 37.77
N LYS A 889 16.83 49.17 38.41
CA LYS A 889 17.29 47.92 39.01
C LYS A 889 17.81 46.92 37.97
N LEU A 890 17.17 46.83 36.80
CA LEU A 890 17.66 46.03 35.68
C LEU A 890 19.01 46.53 35.18
N TYR A 891 19.19 47.84 35.06
CA TYR A 891 20.45 48.45 34.65
C TYR A 891 21.60 48.08 35.58
N ASP A 892 21.40 48.14 36.90
CA ASP A 892 22.41 47.75 37.89
C ASP A 892 22.75 46.26 37.81
N ILE A 893 21.74 45.40 37.67
CA ILE A 893 21.92 43.95 37.54
C ILE A 893 22.72 43.63 36.28
N PHE A 894 22.37 44.22 35.14
CA PHE A 894 23.07 43.99 33.88
C PHE A 894 24.49 44.55 33.89
N SER A 895 24.71 45.72 34.50
CA SER A 895 26.05 46.31 34.64
C SER A 895 27.00 45.41 35.43
N GLN A 896 26.49 44.70 36.43
CA GLN A 896 27.27 43.71 37.19
C GLN A 896 27.42 42.37 36.45
N ALA A 897 26.35 41.86 35.84
CA ALA A 897 26.34 40.53 35.20
C ALA A 897 27.23 40.47 33.94
N ARG A 898 27.39 41.61 33.23
CA ARG A 898 28.28 41.71 32.05
C ARG A 898 29.76 41.50 32.35
N GLN A 899 30.19 41.51 33.62
CA GLN A 899 31.59 41.26 34.00
C GLN A 899 31.96 39.76 33.92
N GLU A 900 30.98 38.87 33.71
CA GLU A 900 31.20 37.44 33.57
C GLU A 900 31.70 37.07 32.16
N ALA A 901 32.70 36.19 32.07
CA ALA A 901 33.39 35.86 30.82
C ALA A 901 32.50 35.19 29.73
N ARG A 902 31.33 34.64 30.10
CA ARG A 902 30.36 34.02 29.18
C ARG A 902 28.95 34.52 29.46
N PHE A 903 28.78 35.84 29.43
CA PHE A 903 27.50 36.45 29.70
C PHE A 903 26.44 36.07 28.64
N GLY A 904 25.26 35.66 29.10
CA GLY A 904 24.19 35.12 28.25
C GLY A 904 23.33 36.15 27.51
N ASN A 905 23.66 37.46 27.58
CA ASN A 905 23.00 38.54 26.84
C ASN A 905 21.45 38.45 26.85
N GLY A 906 20.79 38.40 25.69
CA GLY A 906 19.34 38.29 25.58
C GLY A 906 18.75 37.02 26.21
N ARG A 907 19.53 35.94 26.33
CA ARG A 907 19.13 34.73 27.08
C ARG A 907 19.06 35.02 28.58
N TYR A 908 20.02 35.80 29.10
CA TYR A 908 20.01 36.28 30.49
C TYR A 908 18.80 37.18 30.75
N VAL A 909 18.53 38.13 29.85
CA VAL A 909 17.33 39.00 29.92
C VAL A 909 16.05 38.18 29.96
N ARG A 910 15.88 37.22 29.03
CA ARG A 910 14.69 36.35 28.99
C ARG A 910 14.47 35.62 30.31
N ASN A 911 15.50 34.98 30.84
CA ASN A 911 15.43 34.24 32.11
C ASN A 911 15.12 35.15 33.30
N LEU A 912 15.63 36.40 33.29
CA LEU A 912 15.36 37.37 34.35
C LEU A 912 13.92 37.88 34.28
N ILE A 913 13.40 38.22 33.10
CA ILE A 913 12.02 38.68 32.92
C ILE A 913 11.01 37.58 33.21
N GLU A 914 11.28 36.33 32.81
CA GLU A 914 10.40 35.21 33.17
C GLU A 914 10.27 35.02 34.68
N ARG A 915 11.38 35.17 35.42
CA ARG A 915 11.34 35.18 36.89
C ARG A 915 10.58 36.39 37.42
N ALA A 916 10.80 37.58 36.85
CA ALA A 916 10.10 38.79 37.29
C ALA A 916 8.57 38.69 37.11
N ILE A 917 8.10 38.13 36.00
CA ILE A 917 6.67 37.88 35.76
C ILE A 917 6.10 36.89 36.79
N ASN A 918 6.83 35.82 37.09
CA ASN A 918 6.42 34.86 38.12
C ASN A 918 6.37 35.52 39.51
N ASN A 919 7.35 36.36 39.85
CA ASN A 919 7.40 37.07 41.12
C ASN A 919 6.25 38.09 41.25
N GLN A 920 5.94 38.82 40.18
CA GLN A 920 4.77 39.70 40.11
C GLN A 920 3.48 38.91 40.35
N SER A 921 3.31 37.75 39.72
CA SER A 921 2.16 36.87 39.95
C SER A 921 2.04 36.45 41.42
N VAL A 922 3.16 36.10 42.07
CA VAL A 922 3.20 35.77 43.50
C VAL A 922 2.86 36.97 44.38
N ARG A 923 3.35 38.17 44.04
CA ARG A 923 3.04 39.43 44.75
C ARG A 923 1.55 39.72 44.69
N LEU A 924 0.97 39.71 43.50
CA LEU A 924 -0.44 40.02 43.28
C LEU A 924 -1.40 38.94 43.80
N SER A 925 -0.96 37.69 43.95
CA SER A 925 -1.79 36.59 44.49
C SER A 925 -2.28 36.81 45.93
N LYS A 926 -1.66 37.75 46.65
CA LYS A 926 -1.99 38.07 48.04
C LYS A 926 -3.09 39.12 48.16
N ASP A 927 -3.44 39.80 47.07
CA ASP A 927 -4.45 40.85 47.07
C ASP A 927 -5.75 40.38 46.42
N THR A 928 -6.89 40.87 46.93
CA THR A 928 -8.23 40.44 46.48
C THR A 928 -8.91 41.46 45.56
N ASN A 929 -8.38 42.67 45.44
CA ASN A 929 -8.90 43.73 44.57
C ASN A 929 -7.79 44.33 43.71
N LEU A 930 -7.44 43.65 42.62
CA LEU A 930 -6.39 44.08 41.69
C LEU A 930 -6.92 45.00 40.59
N THR A 931 -6.19 46.07 40.28
CA THR A 931 -6.47 46.98 39.16
C THR A 931 -5.78 46.53 37.88
N LYS A 932 -6.26 47.04 36.73
CA LYS A 932 -5.63 46.76 35.42
C LYS A 932 -4.18 47.24 35.35
N GLU A 933 -3.89 48.37 35.99
CA GLU A 933 -2.55 48.99 36.03
C GLU A 933 -1.57 48.10 36.83
N GLU A 934 -2.00 47.53 37.96
CA GLU A 934 -1.18 46.60 38.75
C GLU A 934 -0.95 45.27 38.03
N LEU A 935 -1.94 44.77 37.29
CA LEU A 935 -1.83 43.51 36.54
C LEU A 935 -0.81 43.57 35.41
N ILE A 936 -0.55 44.75 34.84
CA ILE A 936 0.43 44.93 33.76
C ILE A 936 1.79 45.46 34.27
N ALA A 937 1.87 46.05 35.45
CA ALA A 937 3.11 46.65 35.96
C ALA A 937 4.06 45.62 36.60
N ILE A 938 5.32 45.62 36.17
CA ILE A 938 6.44 44.94 36.83
C ILE A 938 7.23 45.98 37.65
N GLU A 939 7.31 45.73 38.95
CA GLU A 939 7.98 46.60 39.93
C GLU A 939 9.41 46.14 40.22
N ASP A 940 10.21 47.01 40.84
CA ASP A 940 11.58 46.67 41.21
C ASP A 940 11.62 45.50 42.19
N THR A 941 10.63 45.37 43.08
CA THR A 941 10.51 44.23 44.01
C THR A 941 10.37 42.88 43.30
N ASP A 942 9.84 42.88 42.07
CA ASP A 942 9.63 41.64 41.31
C ASP A 942 10.94 41.15 40.65
N ILE A 943 11.93 42.03 40.51
CA ILE A 943 13.21 41.72 39.83
C ILE A 943 14.26 41.29 40.86
N GLU A 944 14.73 40.05 40.75
CA GLU A 944 15.76 39.48 41.63
C GLU A 944 16.93 38.88 40.83
N LYS A 945 18.16 39.04 41.34
CA LYS A 945 19.38 38.58 40.65
C LYS A 945 19.52 37.06 40.66
N ARG A 946 18.96 36.36 41.65
CA ARG A 946 19.03 34.90 41.81
C ARG A 946 17.67 34.31 42.10
#